data_AF-T2ITX6-F1
#
_entry.id   AF-T2ITX6-F1
#
_cell.length_a   1.000
_cell.length_b   1.000
_cell.length_c   1.000
_cell.angle_alpha   90.00
_cell.angle_beta   90.00
_cell.angle_gamma   90.00
#
_symmetry.space_group_name_H-M   'P 1'
#
loop_
_entity.id
_entity.type
_entity.pdbx_description
1 polymer ?
#
loop_
_entity_poly.entity_id
_entity_poly.type
_entity_poly.pdbx_seq_one_letter_code
_entity_poly.pdbx_strand_id
1 'polypeptide(L)'
;MLYLTEKKQNIQHILVFSLTSGQRVFYLEEPQYSIGRYSTNAIVINAEGISRQHATLIKTSKNDEHFSYVLIDGTIEGDRSTNGVVVNREKIEKTELKHGDNIYFTGDVKAHYYIIDNRNQECVDKFKPNLFINSTSPDINGFANHTQLKENNIDIPSLSEIKNLASVVELSPIPIVEINYEGTITYLNPSTNLKFPDLQKRQIKHPLLQGLLEKQDYNNGSLVIREVDIENQSFEQHIHYLAQEQLIRSYIFDITQRKQAENELKHHAFHDGLTGLPNRNFFDQHISLISKNSQRYNKLFAVLFIDIDNSKKINDTLGHNIGDQILQYFAKRLNSHIRKSDFVCRWGGDEFVVLLGEIQNPDQAAKFSQRLLQTFEHPLQIEGHEIYLKCSVGIAIYPEDGQETEILLKNADAALYRTKESGRNHYQFYNPQMGVEIAENFTLENQLHQAVKNGEMILHYQPQINIKTGQVYGLEALIRWKSPQLGLIKPGKFIPLAEKTGLILPMGEWVLKTACQQNKKWQQMGLPPVRISVNLSAQQLQQPNLIETVENTLESVGLDPKWLELEVTESMLMKNITIAKKTLQELREMGVYISMDDFGTGYSSLGYLKKFPFDTLKIDQSFVKELNQSSQDLHIISAIMTLSRGFNLRVIAEGVENQEQLKLLKELNCEEMQGYLFSRPLSSEDVLKYLIGFQKQKNQFLLSTNN
;
A
#
# COMPACT_ATOMS: atom_id res chain seq x y z
N MET A 1 -40.63 8.69 -27.72
CA MET A 1 -41.24 8.29 -29.01
C MET A 1 -42.13 9.45 -29.45
N LEU A 2 -41.75 10.13 -30.56
CA LEU A 2 -42.43 11.19 -31.36
C LEU A 2 -42.74 12.55 -30.66
N TYR A 3 -42.02 13.66 -30.97
CA TYR A 3 -42.16 14.65 -32.10
C TYR A 3 -43.52 15.37 -32.06
N LEU A 4 -43.74 16.71 -32.06
CA LEU A 4 -43.08 17.97 -32.47
C LEU A 4 -43.71 19.11 -31.62
N THR A 5 -43.14 20.28 -31.37
CA THR A 5 -42.77 21.33 -32.34
C THR A 5 -41.86 22.37 -31.67
N GLU A 6 -40.55 22.27 -31.87
CA GLU A 6 -39.72 23.48 -31.99
C GLU A 6 -39.80 23.91 -33.45
N LYS A 7 -40.12 25.17 -33.72
CA LYS A 7 -39.71 25.82 -34.98
C LYS A 7 -38.17 25.89 -34.94
N LYS A 8 -37.52 24.75 -35.17
CA LYS A 8 -36.07 24.68 -35.36
C LYS A 8 -35.77 25.56 -36.57
N GLN A 9 -34.90 26.54 -36.38
CA GLN A 9 -34.21 27.12 -37.52
C GLN A 9 -33.63 25.97 -38.32
N ASN A 10 -33.92 25.93 -39.61
CA ASN A 10 -33.31 24.95 -40.51
C ASN A 10 -31.86 25.35 -40.83
N ILE A 11 -31.12 25.94 -39.89
CA ILE A 11 -29.74 26.37 -40.07
C ILE A 11 -28.87 25.59 -39.10
N GLN A 12 -27.82 24.96 -39.61
CA GLN A 12 -26.87 24.18 -38.85
C GLN A 12 -25.47 24.78 -38.97
N HIS A 13 -24.77 24.89 -37.85
CA HIS A 13 -23.40 25.34 -37.81
C HIS A 13 -22.46 24.13 -37.81
N ILE A 14 -21.50 24.09 -38.73
CA ILE A 14 -20.56 22.99 -38.86
C ILE A 14 -19.13 23.49 -38.95
N LEU A 15 -18.20 22.68 -38.41
CA LEU A 15 -16.77 22.92 -38.46
C LEU A 15 -16.08 21.73 -39.13
N VAL A 16 -15.38 21.99 -40.24
CA VAL A 16 -14.73 20.96 -41.06
C VAL A 16 -13.21 21.06 -40.92
N PHE A 17 -12.61 20.14 -40.17
CA PHE A 17 -11.15 20.05 -40.02
C PHE A 17 -10.52 19.28 -41.18
N SER A 18 -9.45 19.81 -41.74
CA SER A 18 -8.54 19.10 -42.64
C SER A 18 -7.32 18.65 -41.83
N LEU A 19 -7.23 17.34 -41.59
CA LEU A 19 -6.12 16.70 -40.88
C LEU A 19 -5.31 15.83 -41.86
N THR A 20 -4.10 15.42 -41.46
CA THR A 20 -3.27 14.48 -42.24
C THR A 20 -3.95 13.13 -42.49
N SER A 21 -4.89 12.74 -41.63
CA SER A 21 -5.69 11.51 -41.73
C SER A 21 -6.99 11.66 -42.54
N GLY A 22 -7.29 12.85 -43.08
CA GLY A 22 -8.51 13.16 -43.83
C GLY A 22 -9.32 14.30 -43.23
N GLN A 23 -10.52 14.55 -43.76
CA GLN A 23 -11.42 15.57 -43.25
C GLN A 23 -12.33 15.04 -42.14
N ARG A 24 -12.55 15.82 -41.09
CA ARG A 24 -13.51 15.54 -40.01
C ARG A 24 -14.51 16.68 -39.88
N VAL A 25 -15.80 16.35 -39.89
CA VAL A 25 -16.90 17.31 -39.76
C VAL A 25 -17.48 17.24 -38.36
N PHE A 26 -17.63 18.39 -37.70
CA PHE A 26 -18.28 18.53 -36.39
C PHE A 26 -19.53 19.39 -36.52
N TYR A 27 -20.65 18.88 -36.03
CA TYR A 27 -21.90 19.61 -35.93
C TYR A 27 -21.94 20.34 -34.59
N LEU A 28 -22.15 21.65 -34.63
CA LEU A 28 -22.14 22.50 -33.44
C LEU A 28 -23.58 22.74 -32.97
N GLU A 29 -23.89 22.22 -31.79
CA GLU A 29 -25.20 22.28 -31.15
C GLU A 29 -25.10 22.80 -29.71
N GLU A 30 -24.01 22.45 -29.02
CA GLU A 30 -23.74 22.81 -27.63
C GLU A 30 -23.39 24.30 -27.48
N PRO A 31 -23.63 24.89 -26.29
CA PRO A 31 -23.32 26.28 -26.02
C PRO A 31 -21.81 26.57 -26.01
N GLN A 32 -20.98 25.55 -25.79
CA GLN A 32 -19.53 25.69 -25.72
C GLN A 32 -18.81 24.45 -26.23
N TYR A 33 -17.71 24.65 -26.96
CA TYR A 33 -16.78 23.58 -27.34
C TYR A 33 -15.35 23.95 -26.99
N SER A 34 -14.66 23.08 -26.25
CA SER A 34 -13.21 23.13 -26.11
C SER A 34 -12.54 22.34 -27.25
N ILE A 35 -11.48 22.90 -27.84
CA ILE A 35 -10.74 22.29 -28.95
C ILE A 35 -9.28 22.12 -28.52
N GLY A 36 -8.73 20.91 -28.60
CA GLY A 36 -7.33 20.67 -28.21
C GLY A 36 -6.90 19.21 -28.26
N ARG A 37 -5.67 18.91 -27.85
CA ARG A 37 -5.12 17.53 -27.88
C ARG A 37 -5.46 16.68 -26.65
N TYR A 38 -5.95 17.28 -25.56
CA TYR A 38 -6.37 16.51 -24.39
C TYR A 38 -7.68 15.78 -24.67
N SER A 39 -7.79 14.55 -24.16
CA SER A 39 -8.97 13.69 -24.33
C SER A 39 -10.24 14.26 -23.70
N THR A 40 -10.10 15.22 -22.78
CA THR A 40 -11.20 15.91 -22.10
C THR A 40 -11.80 17.06 -22.91
N ASN A 41 -11.25 17.41 -24.08
CA ASN A 41 -11.83 18.43 -24.94
C ASN A 41 -13.06 17.92 -25.69
N ALA A 42 -14.02 18.80 -25.97
CA ALA A 42 -15.19 18.46 -26.77
C ALA A 42 -14.83 18.11 -28.22
N ILE A 43 -13.81 18.78 -28.78
CA ILE A 43 -13.23 18.50 -30.09
C ILE A 43 -11.76 18.14 -29.92
N VAL A 44 -11.46 16.85 -29.98
CA VAL A 44 -10.10 16.33 -29.79
C VAL A 44 -9.35 16.28 -31.12
N ILE A 45 -8.24 17.04 -31.22
CA ILE A 45 -7.35 17.06 -32.38
C ILE A 45 -5.95 16.62 -31.95
N ASN A 46 -5.59 15.39 -32.31
CA ASN A 46 -4.28 14.80 -32.03
C ASN A 46 -3.29 15.15 -33.16
N ALA A 47 -2.73 16.35 -33.10
CA ALA A 47 -1.72 16.82 -34.04
C ALA A 47 -0.58 17.57 -33.32
N GLU A 48 0.61 17.51 -33.90
CA GLU A 48 1.79 18.21 -33.38
C GLU A 48 1.57 19.73 -33.44
N GLY A 49 1.95 20.43 -32.36
CA GLY A 49 1.72 21.88 -32.22
C GLY A 49 0.31 22.28 -31.73
N ILE A 50 -0.63 21.36 -31.56
CA ILE A 50 -1.91 21.66 -30.89
C ILE A 50 -1.73 21.66 -29.37
N SER A 51 -2.26 22.67 -28.70
CA SER A 51 -2.18 22.85 -27.24
C SER A 51 -3.10 21.86 -26.52
N ARG A 52 -2.89 21.65 -25.21
CA ARG A 52 -3.80 20.81 -24.41
C ARG A 52 -5.25 21.26 -24.54
N GLN A 53 -5.50 22.56 -24.41
CA GLN A 53 -6.70 23.25 -24.86
C GLN A 53 -6.22 24.43 -25.71
N HIS A 54 -6.57 24.43 -26.99
CA HIS A 54 -6.00 25.32 -28.00
C HIS A 54 -6.99 26.38 -28.47
N ALA A 55 -8.30 26.10 -28.45
CA ALA A 55 -9.31 27.11 -28.69
C ALA A 55 -10.61 26.78 -27.97
N THR A 56 -11.45 27.79 -27.79
CA THR A 56 -12.80 27.63 -27.24
C THR A 56 -13.81 28.32 -28.14
N LEU A 57 -14.86 27.60 -28.52
CA LEU A 57 -16.04 28.15 -29.20
C LEU A 57 -17.14 28.40 -28.18
N ILE A 58 -17.76 29.58 -28.24
CA ILE A 58 -18.91 29.93 -27.41
C ILE A 58 -20.05 30.36 -28.33
N LYS A 59 -21.22 29.77 -28.12
CA LYS A 59 -22.45 30.14 -28.80
C LYS A 59 -22.92 31.51 -28.28
N THR A 60 -23.11 32.46 -29.18
CA THR A 60 -23.63 33.79 -28.87
C THR A 60 -24.92 34.03 -29.64
N SER A 61 -25.99 34.34 -28.92
CA SER A 61 -27.25 34.74 -29.54
C SER A 61 -27.20 36.24 -29.86
N LYS A 62 -27.51 36.61 -31.10
CA LYS A 62 -27.56 38.02 -31.53
C LYS A 62 -28.97 38.61 -31.45
N ASN A 63 -30.01 37.77 -31.50
CA ASN A 63 -31.44 38.05 -31.26
C ASN A 63 -32.19 36.71 -31.09
N ASP A 64 -33.46 36.72 -30.66
CA ASP A 64 -34.30 35.53 -30.35
C ASP A 64 -34.44 34.51 -31.49
N GLU A 65 -34.05 34.87 -32.71
CA GLU A 65 -34.11 33.99 -33.86
C GLU A 65 -32.75 33.69 -34.50
N HIS A 66 -31.57 34.12 -34.00
CA HIS A 66 -30.28 33.80 -34.65
C HIS A 66 -29.11 33.70 -33.65
N PHE A 67 -28.34 32.61 -33.76
CA PHE A 67 -27.08 32.43 -33.01
C PHE A 67 -25.86 32.30 -33.92
N SER A 68 -24.70 32.67 -33.40
CA SER A 68 -23.39 32.52 -34.02
C SER A 68 -22.41 31.91 -33.03
N TYR A 69 -21.23 31.49 -33.49
CA TYR A 69 -20.16 31.04 -32.61
C TYR A 69 -19.02 32.04 -32.60
N VAL A 70 -18.56 32.36 -31.40
CA VAL A 70 -17.35 33.14 -31.17
C VAL A 70 -16.21 32.19 -30.85
N LEU A 71 -15.14 32.28 -31.64
CA LEU A 71 -13.90 31.53 -31.45
C LEU A 71 -12.93 32.36 -30.61
N ILE A 72 -12.35 31.73 -29.60
CA ILE A 72 -11.36 32.29 -28.68
C ILE A 72 -10.07 31.47 -28.80
N ASP A 73 -8.93 32.13 -28.87
CA ASP A 73 -7.60 31.50 -28.79
C ASP A 73 -7.32 31.08 -27.34
N GLY A 74 -7.30 29.77 -27.08
CA GLY A 74 -7.10 29.19 -25.76
C GLY A 74 -8.36 29.04 -24.90
N THR A 75 -8.27 29.32 -23.60
CA THR A 75 -9.38 29.15 -22.63
C THR A 75 -10.20 30.43 -22.44
N ILE A 76 -11.39 30.29 -21.85
CA ILE A 76 -12.26 31.43 -21.51
C ILE A 76 -11.63 32.28 -20.38
N GLU A 77 -10.78 31.69 -19.53
CA GLU A 77 -10.06 32.41 -18.48
C GLU A 77 -8.89 33.25 -18.99
N GLY A 78 -8.56 33.17 -20.30
CA GLY A 78 -7.55 34.02 -20.94
C GLY A 78 -6.19 33.36 -21.17
N ASP A 79 -6.04 32.06 -20.88
CA ASP A 79 -4.83 31.31 -21.19
C ASP A 79 -4.76 31.05 -22.70
N ARG A 80 -3.83 31.72 -23.39
CA ARG A 80 -3.68 31.60 -24.85
C ARG A 80 -3.05 30.29 -25.27
N SER A 81 -3.35 29.84 -26.48
CA SER A 81 -2.65 28.70 -27.05
C SER A 81 -1.20 29.05 -27.42
N THR A 82 -0.33 28.03 -27.48
CA THR A 82 1.10 28.22 -27.73
C THR A 82 1.39 28.77 -29.13
N ASN A 83 0.62 28.36 -30.14
CA ASN A 83 0.84 28.78 -31.53
C ASN A 83 -0.15 29.85 -32.00
N GLY A 84 -1.19 30.11 -31.21
CA GLY A 84 -2.27 31.04 -31.51
C GLY A 84 -3.20 30.56 -32.61
N VAL A 85 -4.35 31.24 -32.72
CA VAL A 85 -5.36 30.94 -33.74
C VAL A 85 -5.38 32.05 -34.79
N VAL A 86 -5.44 31.68 -36.06
CA VAL A 86 -5.53 32.62 -37.18
C VAL A 86 -6.83 32.37 -37.95
N VAL A 87 -7.64 33.41 -38.16
CA VAL A 87 -8.86 33.34 -38.98
C VAL A 87 -8.70 34.27 -40.17
N ASN A 88 -8.89 33.75 -41.38
CA ASN A 88 -8.77 34.50 -42.65
C ASN A 88 -7.46 35.32 -42.77
N ARG A 89 -6.34 34.75 -42.30
CA ARG A 89 -4.97 35.35 -42.27
C ARG A 89 -4.72 36.42 -41.19
N GLU A 90 -5.63 36.62 -40.26
CA GLU A 90 -5.44 37.49 -39.10
C GLU A 90 -5.34 36.67 -37.82
N LYS A 91 -4.34 36.95 -36.97
CA LYS A 91 -4.23 36.31 -35.65
C LYS A 91 -5.30 36.90 -34.74
N ILE A 92 -6.09 36.04 -34.12
CA ILE A 92 -7.23 36.44 -33.29
C ILE A 92 -6.96 36.13 -31.82
N GLU A 93 -7.48 36.98 -30.94
CA GLU A 93 -7.67 36.64 -29.53
C GLU A 93 -9.09 36.12 -29.32
N LYS A 94 -10.05 36.78 -29.97
CA LYS A 94 -11.47 36.42 -30.04
C LYS A 94 -12.06 36.95 -31.35
N THR A 95 -12.84 36.14 -32.06
CA THR A 95 -13.59 36.59 -33.24
C THR A 95 -14.90 35.85 -33.41
N GLU A 96 -15.92 36.54 -33.93
CA GLU A 96 -17.19 35.90 -34.29
C GLU A 96 -17.09 35.27 -35.69
N LEU A 97 -17.40 33.98 -35.79
CA LEU A 97 -17.28 33.22 -37.01
C LEU A 97 -18.43 33.47 -37.98
N LYS A 98 -18.07 33.68 -39.24
CA LYS A 98 -18.98 33.89 -40.38
C LYS A 98 -18.88 32.70 -41.33
N HIS A 99 -19.97 32.43 -42.04
CA HIS A 99 -19.99 31.37 -43.07
C HIS A 99 -18.80 31.53 -44.03
N GLY A 100 -18.01 30.47 -44.19
CA GLY A 100 -16.85 30.42 -45.08
C GLY A 100 -15.51 30.76 -44.44
N ASP A 101 -15.47 31.03 -43.13
CA ASP A 101 -14.23 31.38 -42.44
C ASP A 101 -13.20 30.24 -42.44
N ASN A 102 -11.95 30.59 -42.77
CA ASN A 102 -10.81 29.69 -42.74
C ASN A 102 -10.03 29.88 -41.43
N ILE A 103 -9.93 28.81 -40.65
CA ILE A 103 -9.33 28.81 -39.32
C ILE A 103 -8.05 27.97 -39.37
N TYR A 104 -6.95 28.52 -38.87
CA TYR A 104 -5.64 27.89 -38.83
C TYR A 104 -5.19 27.82 -37.37
N PHE A 105 -4.92 26.59 -36.91
CA PHE A 105 -4.44 26.30 -35.55
C PHE A 105 -2.93 26.05 -35.55
N THR A 106 -2.44 25.37 -36.59
CA THR A 106 -1.01 25.20 -36.89
C THR A 106 -0.82 25.19 -38.42
N GLY A 107 0.43 25.08 -38.90
CA GLY A 107 0.71 24.98 -40.35
C GLY A 107 -0.06 23.85 -41.05
N ASP A 108 -0.24 22.73 -40.34
CA ASP A 108 -0.82 21.49 -40.86
C ASP A 108 -2.26 21.22 -40.38
N VAL A 109 -2.79 22.03 -39.45
CA VAL A 109 -4.15 21.87 -38.91
C VAL A 109 -5.00 23.09 -39.25
N LYS A 110 -5.97 22.87 -40.14
CA LYS A 110 -6.88 23.90 -40.65
C LYS A 110 -8.32 23.45 -40.51
N ALA A 111 -9.24 24.37 -40.27
CA ALA A 111 -10.66 24.12 -40.28
C ALA A 111 -11.41 25.17 -41.09
N HIS A 112 -12.57 24.80 -41.62
CA HIS A 112 -13.49 25.70 -42.30
C HIS A 112 -14.82 25.72 -41.56
N TYR A 113 -15.36 26.90 -41.32
CA TYR A 113 -16.65 27.06 -40.65
C TYR A 113 -17.74 27.37 -41.67
N TYR A 114 -18.83 26.59 -41.64
CA TYR A 114 -19.97 26.76 -42.52
C TYR A 114 -21.27 26.87 -41.73
N ILE A 115 -22.16 27.69 -42.24
CA ILE A 115 -23.56 27.80 -41.81
C ILE A 115 -24.41 27.23 -42.95
N ILE A 116 -25.01 26.06 -42.78
CA ILE A 116 -25.77 25.36 -43.83
C ILE A 116 -27.27 25.38 -43.56
N ASP A 117 -28.10 25.42 -44.61
CA ASP A 117 -29.55 25.27 -44.50
C ASP A 117 -29.93 23.78 -44.63
N ASN A 118 -30.47 23.18 -43.57
CA ASN A 118 -30.91 21.79 -43.49
C ASN A 118 -32.08 21.46 -44.44
N ARG A 119 -32.73 22.44 -45.09
CA ARG A 119 -33.72 22.20 -46.16
C ARG A 119 -33.08 21.86 -47.50
N ASN A 120 -31.80 22.15 -47.69
CA ASN A 120 -31.10 21.88 -48.94
C ASN A 120 -30.37 20.54 -48.86
N GLN A 121 -31.01 19.48 -49.38
CA GLN A 121 -30.51 18.10 -49.35
C GLN A 121 -29.11 17.96 -49.96
N GLU A 122 -28.80 18.74 -51.01
CA GLU A 122 -27.51 18.71 -51.72
C GLU A 122 -26.36 19.25 -50.85
N CYS A 123 -26.63 20.22 -49.97
CA CYS A 123 -25.68 20.71 -48.96
C CYS A 123 -25.47 19.70 -47.84
N VAL A 124 -26.54 19.06 -47.36
CA VAL A 124 -26.46 18.05 -46.28
C VAL A 124 -25.69 16.81 -46.75
N ASP A 125 -25.90 16.37 -47.99
CA ASP A 125 -25.22 15.22 -48.58
C ASP A 125 -23.72 15.43 -48.77
N LYS A 126 -23.29 16.69 -49.00
CA LYS A 126 -21.88 17.07 -49.19
C LYS A 126 -21.04 17.05 -47.91
N PHE A 127 -21.68 17.15 -46.73
CA PHE A 127 -21.01 17.23 -45.43
C PHE A 127 -21.32 16.04 -44.50
N LYS A 128 -21.83 14.92 -45.05
CA LYS A 128 -22.07 13.69 -44.29
C LYS A 128 -20.78 13.14 -43.65
N PRO A 129 -20.82 12.64 -42.40
CA PRO A 129 -19.66 12.02 -41.76
C PRO A 129 -19.14 10.83 -42.57
N ASN A 130 -17.83 10.78 -42.82
CA ASN A 130 -17.07 9.70 -43.50
C ASN A 130 -17.13 9.60 -45.05
N LEU A 131 -17.37 10.70 -45.79
CA LEU A 131 -17.03 10.71 -47.22
C LEU A 131 -15.60 11.24 -47.47
N PHE A 132 -14.76 10.44 -48.12
CA PHE A 132 -13.51 10.89 -48.74
C PHE A 132 -13.86 11.83 -49.90
N ILE A 133 -13.59 13.13 -49.75
CA ILE A 133 -13.70 14.10 -50.84
C ILE A 133 -12.33 14.16 -51.54
N ASN A 134 -12.25 13.57 -52.73
CA ASN A 134 -11.10 13.75 -53.61
C ASN A 134 -11.04 15.20 -54.11
N SER A 135 -9.82 15.72 -54.13
CA SER A 135 -9.43 17.06 -54.55
C SER A 135 -10.15 17.56 -55.81
N THR A 136 -11.00 18.57 -55.65
CA THR A 136 -11.13 19.75 -56.52
C THR A 136 -12.12 20.72 -55.85
N SER A 137 -11.68 21.95 -55.63
CA SER A 137 -12.48 23.04 -55.06
C SER A 137 -13.70 23.34 -55.93
N PRO A 138 -14.94 23.27 -55.39
CA PRO A 138 -16.11 23.75 -56.12
C PRO A 138 -16.32 25.25 -55.84
N ASP A 139 -16.34 26.02 -56.93
CA ASP A 139 -16.69 27.43 -57.03
C ASP A 139 -18.12 27.68 -56.51
N ILE A 140 -18.31 28.55 -55.52
CA ILE A 140 -19.64 28.92 -54.99
C ILE A 140 -19.72 30.46 -54.85
N ASN A 141 -19.55 31.18 -55.95
CA ASN A 141 -19.81 32.62 -56.04
C ASN A 141 -21.27 32.96 -56.44
N GLY A 142 -22.21 32.00 -56.31
CA GLY A 142 -23.58 32.13 -56.83
C GLY A 142 -24.67 32.65 -55.89
N PHE A 143 -24.41 32.88 -54.60
CA PHE A 143 -25.49 33.00 -53.60
C PHE A 143 -25.60 34.36 -52.87
N ALA A 144 -25.07 35.43 -53.45
CA ALA A 144 -25.05 36.76 -52.83
C ALA A 144 -26.33 37.62 -52.99
N ASN A 145 -27.43 37.10 -53.58
CA ASN A 145 -28.57 37.95 -54.00
C ASN A 145 -29.88 37.81 -53.20
N HIS A 146 -29.92 37.14 -52.04
CA HIS A 146 -31.15 37.00 -51.24
C HIS A 146 -31.10 37.59 -49.83
N THR A 147 -30.36 38.68 -49.63
CA THR A 147 -30.41 39.48 -48.40
C THR A 147 -30.66 40.95 -48.71
N GLN A 148 -31.87 41.25 -49.19
CA GLN A 148 -32.53 42.52 -48.92
C GLN A 148 -33.96 42.22 -48.49
N LEU A 149 -34.26 42.39 -47.20
CA LEU A 149 -35.64 42.45 -46.72
C LEU A 149 -35.88 43.83 -46.11
N LYS A 150 -36.91 44.47 -46.66
CA LYS A 150 -37.50 45.74 -46.26
C LYS A 150 -38.20 45.59 -44.92
N GLU A 151 -38.11 46.61 -44.08
CA GLU A 151 -38.96 46.79 -42.90
C GLU A 151 -40.44 46.80 -43.33
N ASN A 152 -41.24 45.90 -42.76
CA ASN A 152 -42.69 45.97 -42.78
C ASN A 152 -43.22 45.81 -41.36
N ASN A 153 -44.26 46.60 -41.08
CA ASN A 153 -44.88 46.88 -39.79
C ASN A 153 -45.19 45.66 -38.91
N ILE A 154 -45.02 45.84 -37.60
CA ILE A 154 -45.33 44.87 -36.53
C ILE A 154 -46.84 44.80 -36.33
N ASP A 155 -47.45 43.65 -36.62
CA ASP A 155 -48.82 43.32 -36.25
C ASP A 155 -48.90 42.74 -34.82
N ILE A 156 -50.01 43.02 -34.13
CA ILE A 156 -50.29 42.56 -32.75
C ILE A 156 -50.50 41.03 -32.75
N PRO A 157 -49.88 40.25 -31.83
CA PRO A 157 -49.98 38.80 -31.81
C PRO A 157 -51.41 38.29 -31.55
N SER A 158 -51.79 37.21 -32.23
CA SER A 158 -53.11 36.60 -32.12
C SER A 158 -53.35 35.95 -30.75
N LEU A 159 -54.61 35.84 -30.33
CA LEU A 159 -54.99 35.25 -29.02
C LEU A 159 -54.51 33.79 -28.87
N SER A 160 -54.36 33.06 -29.98
CA SER A 160 -53.77 31.71 -30.02
C SER A 160 -52.26 31.71 -29.76
N GLU A 161 -51.53 32.71 -30.27
CA GLU A 161 -50.08 32.83 -30.05
C GLU A 161 -49.78 33.23 -28.60
N ILE A 162 -50.60 34.12 -28.02
CA ILE A 162 -50.52 34.48 -26.59
C ILE A 162 -50.77 33.25 -25.70
N LYS A 163 -51.78 32.43 -26.01
CA LYS A 163 -52.04 31.18 -25.26
C LYS A 163 -50.91 30.16 -25.39
N ASN A 164 -50.35 30.02 -26.59
CA ASN A 164 -49.21 29.13 -26.81
C ASN A 164 -47.96 29.61 -26.04
N LEU A 165 -47.67 30.92 -26.03
CA LEU A 165 -46.57 31.50 -25.26
C LEU A 165 -46.76 31.33 -23.74
N ALA A 166 -47.97 31.54 -23.22
CA ALA A 166 -48.27 31.32 -21.81
C ALA A 166 -48.11 29.84 -21.40
N SER A 167 -48.48 28.91 -22.30
CA SER A 167 -48.37 27.46 -22.03
C SER A 167 -46.92 26.99 -21.83
N VAL A 168 -45.92 27.66 -22.42
CA VAL A 168 -44.50 27.29 -22.28
C VAL A 168 -44.04 27.47 -20.82
N VAL A 169 -44.49 28.55 -20.17
CA VAL A 169 -44.13 28.85 -18.77
C VAL A 169 -44.91 27.94 -17.81
N GLU A 170 -46.19 27.70 -18.09
CA GLU A 170 -47.03 26.81 -17.27
C GLU A 170 -46.62 25.34 -17.34
N LEU A 171 -46.15 24.87 -18.49
CA LEU A 171 -45.71 23.48 -18.69
C LEU A 171 -44.23 23.28 -18.35
N SER A 172 -43.51 24.33 -17.96
CA SER A 172 -42.11 24.22 -17.56
C SER A 172 -41.97 23.28 -16.35
N PRO A 173 -41.11 22.25 -16.42
CA PRO A 173 -40.85 21.36 -15.28
C PRO A 173 -40.03 22.05 -14.18
N ILE A 174 -39.44 23.22 -14.47
CA ILE A 174 -38.68 24.02 -13.51
C ILE A 174 -39.68 24.87 -12.72
N PRO A 175 -39.65 24.85 -11.37
CA PRO A 175 -40.40 25.80 -10.56
C PRO A 175 -40.04 27.25 -10.91
N ILE A 176 -41.06 28.04 -11.24
CA ILE A 176 -40.97 29.48 -11.51
C ILE A 176 -41.82 30.22 -10.48
N VAL A 177 -41.22 31.24 -9.87
CA VAL A 177 -41.89 32.14 -8.93
C VAL A 177 -41.69 33.57 -9.41
N GLU A 178 -42.74 34.37 -9.37
CA GLU A 178 -42.65 35.81 -9.59
C GLU A 178 -43.28 36.55 -8.41
N ILE A 179 -42.59 37.59 -7.95
CA ILE A 179 -43.08 38.51 -6.93
C ILE A 179 -42.94 39.95 -7.43
N ASN A 180 -43.82 40.84 -6.98
CA ASN A 180 -43.63 42.28 -7.16
C ASN A 180 -42.70 42.87 -6.08
N TYR A 181 -42.35 44.14 -6.22
CA TYR A 181 -41.45 44.84 -5.29
C TYR A 181 -42.09 45.09 -3.91
N GLU A 182 -43.41 44.94 -3.78
CA GLU A 182 -44.13 44.89 -2.51
C GLU A 182 -44.04 43.50 -1.83
N GLY A 183 -43.42 42.52 -2.49
CA GLY A 183 -43.23 41.15 -1.99
C GLY A 183 -44.46 40.25 -2.10
N THR A 184 -45.46 40.66 -2.86
CA THR A 184 -46.63 39.85 -3.20
C THR A 184 -46.31 38.92 -4.36
N ILE A 185 -46.68 37.65 -4.26
CA ILE A 185 -46.53 36.67 -5.34
C ILE A 185 -47.49 37.02 -6.47
N THR A 186 -46.96 37.32 -7.65
CA THR A 186 -47.73 37.65 -8.86
C THR A 186 -47.95 36.44 -9.74
N TYR A 187 -47.04 35.46 -9.72
CA TYR A 187 -47.14 34.25 -10.53
C TYR A 187 -46.43 33.05 -9.89
N LEU A 188 -47.05 31.87 -10.03
CA LEU A 188 -46.46 30.57 -9.72
C LEU A 188 -46.86 29.60 -10.84
N ASN A 189 -45.89 28.89 -11.43
CA ASN A 189 -46.24 27.81 -12.34
C ASN A 189 -46.65 26.53 -11.56
N PRO A 190 -47.35 25.57 -12.20
CA PRO A 190 -47.76 24.31 -11.57
C PRO A 190 -46.62 23.55 -10.87
N SER A 191 -45.42 23.52 -11.48
CA SER A 191 -44.23 22.87 -10.91
C SER A 191 -43.82 23.48 -9.55
N THR A 192 -43.98 24.79 -9.38
CA THR A 192 -43.75 25.45 -8.10
C THR A 192 -44.76 25.04 -7.03
N ASN A 193 -46.05 24.99 -7.36
CA ASN A 193 -47.08 24.59 -6.39
C ASN A 193 -46.92 23.13 -5.94
N LEU A 194 -46.45 22.26 -6.84
CA LEU A 194 -46.15 20.87 -6.53
C LEU A 194 -44.91 20.73 -5.63
N LYS A 195 -43.83 21.47 -5.93
CA LYS A 195 -42.56 21.36 -5.21
C LYS A 195 -42.57 22.13 -3.88
N PHE A 196 -43.30 23.24 -3.77
CA PHE A 196 -43.35 24.14 -2.62
C PHE A 196 -44.82 24.49 -2.24
N PRO A 197 -45.60 23.54 -1.71
CA PRO A 197 -47.04 23.72 -1.48
C PRO A 197 -47.39 24.74 -0.37
N ASP A 198 -46.43 25.08 0.49
CA ASP A 198 -46.56 26.07 1.56
C ASP A 198 -46.10 27.48 1.14
N LEU A 199 -45.49 27.64 -0.03
CA LEU A 199 -44.96 28.92 -0.53
C LEU A 199 -46.03 30.01 -0.54
N GLN A 200 -47.23 29.70 -1.05
CA GLN A 200 -48.34 30.66 -1.12
C GLN A 200 -48.88 31.05 0.28
N LYS A 201 -48.78 30.14 1.26
CA LYS A 201 -49.19 30.38 2.65
C LYS A 201 -48.16 31.21 3.42
N ARG A 202 -46.86 30.96 3.19
CA ARG A 202 -45.76 31.62 3.90
C ARG A 202 -45.31 32.93 3.26
N GLN A 203 -45.55 33.12 1.95
CA GLN A 203 -45.15 34.30 1.19
C GLN A 203 -43.68 34.69 1.46
N ILE A 204 -43.37 35.97 1.70
CA ILE A 204 -42.02 36.50 1.94
C ILE A 204 -41.26 35.76 3.08
N LYS A 205 -41.97 35.10 4.00
CA LYS A 205 -41.35 34.32 5.09
C LYS A 205 -40.81 32.95 4.64
N HIS A 206 -41.11 32.52 3.41
CA HIS A 206 -40.57 31.28 2.86
C HIS A 206 -39.07 31.43 2.54
N PRO A 207 -38.20 30.44 2.82
CA PRO A 207 -36.76 30.52 2.55
C PRO A 207 -36.41 30.95 1.11
N LEU A 208 -37.19 30.48 0.12
CA LEU A 208 -37.03 30.90 -1.30
C LEU A 208 -37.24 32.40 -1.56
N LEU A 209 -38.04 33.07 -0.74
CA LEU A 209 -38.39 34.49 -0.94
C LEU A 209 -37.66 35.43 0.02
N GLN A 210 -37.08 34.88 1.08
CA GLN A 210 -36.32 35.64 2.07
C GLN A 210 -35.15 36.39 1.40
N GLY A 211 -34.98 37.66 1.72
CA GLY A 211 -33.87 38.50 1.22
C GLY A 211 -33.97 38.94 -0.25
N LEU A 212 -35.02 38.54 -0.99
CA LEU A 212 -35.16 38.97 -2.40
C LEU A 212 -35.41 40.47 -2.55
N LEU A 213 -36.08 41.08 -1.56
CA LEU A 213 -36.45 42.51 -1.54
C LEU A 213 -35.32 43.44 -1.06
N GLU A 214 -34.24 42.89 -0.50
CA GLU A 214 -33.12 43.70 0.04
C GLU A 214 -32.23 44.30 -1.06
N LYS A 215 -32.56 44.00 -2.32
CA LYS A 215 -31.74 44.23 -3.51
C LYS A 215 -32.56 44.89 -4.64
N GLN A 216 -33.40 45.87 -4.30
CA GLN A 216 -34.27 46.56 -5.27
C GLN A 216 -33.50 47.48 -6.26
N ASP A 217 -32.25 47.83 -5.96
CA ASP A 217 -31.41 48.74 -6.78
C ASP A 217 -30.69 48.05 -7.96
N TYR A 218 -30.96 46.77 -8.20
CA TYR A 218 -30.33 46.04 -9.29
C TYR A 218 -30.94 46.42 -10.65
N ASN A 219 -30.07 46.80 -11.60
CA ASN A 219 -30.47 47.21 -12.95
C ASN A 219 -31.26 46.10 -13.67
N ASN A 220 -32.14 46.51 -14.60
CA ASN A 220 -32.94 45.59 -15.42
C ASN A 220 -32.04 44.54 -16.12
N GLY A 221 -32.31 43.25 -15.92
CA GLY A 221 -31.54 42.15 -16.52
C GLY A 221 -30.40 41.58 -15.68
N SER A 222 -30.27 42.01 -14.42
CA SER A 222 -29.32 41.43 -13.47
C SER A 222 -29.77 40.03 -13.00
N LEU A 223 -28.90 39.04 -13.21
CA LEU A 223 -29.06 37.67 -12.74
C LEU A 223 -28.28 37.48 -11.44
N VAL A 224 -28.96 37.06 -10.38
CA VAL A 224 -28.34 36.66 -9.11
C VAL A 224 -28.60 35.17 -8.91
N ILE A 225 -27.53 34.40 -8.76
CA ILE A 225 -27.62 32.98 -8.44
C ILE A 225 -27.32 32.81 -6.95
N ARG A 226 -28.16 32.08 -6.23
CA ARG A 226 -27.93 31.72 -4.83
C ARG A 226 -28.33 30.29 -4.54
N GLU A 227 -27.76 29.74 -3.49
CA GLU A 227 -28.18 28.45 -2.95
C GLU A 227 -29.16 28.65 -1.80
N VAL A 228 -30.21 27.82 -1.75
CA VAL A 228 -31.20 27.79 -0.67
C VAL A 228 -31.39 26.35 -0.23
N ASP A 229 -31.08 26.08 1.04
CA ASP A 229 -31.37 24.79 1.68
C ASP A 229 -32.75 24.83 2.33
N ILE A 230 -33.57 23.84 2.00
CA ILE A 230 -34.92 23.67 2.56
C ILE A 230 -35.04 22.24 3.03
N GLU A 231 -35.09 22.06 4.35
CA GLU A 231 -35.07 20.74 5.00
C GLU A 231 -33.85 19.91 4.56
N ASN A 232 -34.06 18.83 3.79
CA ASN A 232 -33.02 17.92 3.30
C ASN A 232 -32.73 18.10 1.80
N GLN A 233 -33.19 19.19 1.19
CA GLN A 233 -32.99 19.49 -0.23
C GLN A 233 -32.25 20.80 -0.42
N SER A 234 -31.34 20.81 -1.39
CA SER A 234 -30.56 21.99 -1.77
C SER A 234 -31.02 22.47 -3.14
N PHE A 235 -31.28 23.76 -3.26
CA PHE A 235 -31.78 24.38 -4.48
C PHE A 235 -30.87 25.50 -4.96
N GLU A 236 -30.65 25.58 -6.26
CA GLU A 236 -30.04 26.73 -6.92
C GLU A 236 -31.15 27.64 -7.44
N GLN A 237 -31.21 28.87 -6.93
CA GLN A 237 -32.20 29.86 -7.30
C GLN A 237 -31.57 30.93 -8.21
N HIS A 238 -32.09 31.02 -9.43
CA HIS A 238 -31.71 32.02 -10.43
C HIS A 238 -32.71 33.15 -10.40
N ILE A 239 -32.28 34.32 -9.92
CA ILE A 239 -33.14 35.47 -9.63
C ILE A 239 -32.89 36.54 -10.68
N HIS A 240 -33.94 36.98 -11.35
CA HIS A 240 -33.94 38.05 -12.33
C HIS A 240 -34.73 39.25 -11.80
N TYR A 241 -34.07 40.40 -11.71
CA TYR A 241 -34.71 41.66 -11.37
C TYR A 241 -35.18 42.35 -12.65
N LEU A 242 -36.50 42.43 -12.83
CA LEU A 242 -37.18 43.06 -13.95
C LEU A 242 -37.61 44.47 -13.54
N ALA A 243 -36.64 45.36 -13.41
CA ALA A 243 -36.83 46.69 -12.83
C ALA A 243 -37.86 47.56 -13.60
N GLN A 244 -38.01 47.37 -14.91
CA GLN A 244 -39.02 48.08 -15.71
C GLN A 244 -40.46 47.65 -15.37
N GLU A 245 -40.65 46.38 -15.05
CA GLU A 245 -41.95 45.80 -14.72
C GLU A 245 -42.21 45.76 -13.21
N GLN A 246 -41.23 46.18 -12.38
CA GLN A 246 -41.25 46.06 -10.91
C GLN A 246 -41.48 44.62 -10.42
N LEU A 247 -40.92 43.65 -11.13
CA LEU A 247 -41.05 42.22 -10.85
C LEU A 247 -39.70 41.57 -10.55
N ILE A 248 -39.71 40.54 -9.71
CA ILE A 248 -38.59 39.66 -9.46
C ILE A 248 -39.03 38.26 -9.85
N ARG A 249 -38.36 37.68 -10.86
CA ARG A 249 -38.64 36.32 -11.33
C ARG A 249 -37.52 35.38 -10.90
N SER A 250 -37.89 34.27 -10.28
CA SER A 250 -36.97 33.23 -9.82
C SER A 250 -37.23 31.91 -10.54
N TYR A 251 -36.17 31.26 -11.00
CA TYR A 251 -36.16 29.87 -11.46
C TYR A 251 -35.44 29.02 -10.42
N ILE A 252 -36.03 27.90 -10.01
CA ILE A 252 -35.46 27.06 -8.95
C ILE A 252 -35.05 25.70 -9.51
N PHE A 253 -33.77 25.36 -9.37
CA PHE A 253 -33.20 24.09 -9.82
C PHE A 253 -32.86 23.21 -8.61
N ASP A 254 -33.32 21.96 -8.61
CA ASP A 254 -32.96 20.98 -7.58
C ASP A 254 -31.54 20.47 -7.82
N ILE A 255 -30.62 20.78 -6.90
CA ILE A 255 -29.21 20.38 -6.97
C ILE A 255 -28.86 19.32 -5.91
N THR A 256 -29.86 18.74 -5.24
CA THR A 256 -29.67 17.82 -4.11
C THR A 256 -28.83 16.61 -4.49
N GLN A 257 -29.16 15.94 -5.60
CA GLN A 257 -28.41 14.76 -6.06
C GLN A 257 -26.96 15.10 -6.43
N ARG A 258 -26.74 16.25 -7.08
CA ARG A 258 -25.40 16.72 -7.41
C ARG A 258 -24.57 16.97 -6.14
N LYS A 259 -25.15 17.66 -5.16
CA LYS A 259 -24.51 17.92 -3.86
C LYS A 259 -24.20 16.64 -3.08
N GLN A 260 -25.12 15.68 -3.08
CA GLN A 260 -24.90 14.36 -2.48
C GLN A 260 -23.75 13.63 -3.17
N ALA A 261 -23.76 13.56 -4.50
CA ALA A 261 -22.68 12.94 -5.27
C ALA A 261 -21.32 13.64 -5.06
N GLU A 262 -21.29 14.97 -5.01
CA GLU A 262 -20.07 15.74 -4.72
C GLU A 262 -19.54 15.45 -3.30
N ASN A 263 -20.42 15.31 -2.30
CA ASN A 263 -20.04 14.96 -0.95
C ASN A 263 -19.56 13.51 -0.82
N GLU A 264 -20.20 12.57 -1.52
CA GLU A 264 -19.76 11.17 -1.60
C GLU A 264 -18.39 11.07 -2.28
N LEU A 265 -18.18 11.78 -3.39
CA LEU A 265 -16.88 11.86 -4.06
C LEU A 265 -15.81 12.43 -3.14
N LYS A 266 -16.10 13.51 -2.41
CA LYS A 266 -15.18 14.05 -1.39
C LYS A 266 -14.91 13.02 -0.29
N HIS A 267 -15.94 12.34 0.21
CA HIS A 267 -15.77 11.33 1.25
C HIS A 267 -14.87 10.18 0.76
N HIS A 268 -15.10 9.65 -0.44
CA HIS A 268 -14.28 8.60 -1.04
C HIS A 268 -12.84 9.04 -1.35
N ALA A 269 -12.62 10.31 -1.71
CA ALA A 269 -11.27 10.84 -1.93
C ALA A 269 -10.42 10.84 -0.64
N PHE A 270 -11.06 10.85 0.53
CA PHE A 270 -10.43 11.05 1.82
C PHE A 270 -10.61 9.91 2.83
N HIS A 271 -11.43 8.90 2.53
CA HIS A 271 -11.70 7.77 3.42
C HIS A 271 -11.53 6.44 2.69
N ASP A 272 -11.13 5.43 3.44
CA ASP A 272 -11.05 4.04 3.02
C ASP A 272 -12.45 3.42 2.93
N GLY A 273 -12.75 2.82 1.79
CA GLY A 273 -14.09 2.26 1.51
C GLY A 273 -14.48 1.05 2.36
N LEU A 274 -13.50 0.32 2.92
CA LEU A 274 -13.76 -0.89 3.72
C LEU A 274 -14.00 -0.56 5.20
N THR A 275 -13.13 0.26 5.78
CA THR A 275 -13.10 0.56 7.23
C THR A 275 -13.84 1.84 7.58
N GLY A 276 -14.08 2.72 6.60
CA GLY A 276 -14.61 4.07 6.82
C GLY A 276 -13.63 5.01 7.53
N LEU A 277 -12.41 4.55 7.84
CA LEU A 277 -11.37 5.41 8.38
C LEU A 277 -10.86 6.37 7.31
N PRO A 278 -10.30 7.52 7.71
CA PRO A 278 -9.52 8.34 6.80
C PRO A 278 -8.43 7.55 6.05
N ASN A 279 -8.15 7.96 4.82
CA ASN A 279 -7.09 7.39 3.99
C ASN A 279 -5.80 8.24 4.04
N ARG A 280 -4.78 7.78 3.32
CA ARG A 280 -3.49 8.47 3.22
C ARG A 280 -3.59 9.94 2.80
N ASN A 281 -4.45 10.28 1.85
CA ASN A 281 -4.61 11.66 1.38
C ASN A 281 -5.10 12.58 2.51
N PHE A 282 -6.03 12.11 3.34
CA PHE A 282 -6.50 12.89 4.47
C PHE A 282 -5.41 13.00 5.55
N PHE A 283 -4.68 11.90 5.81
CA PHE A 283 -3.55 11.91 6.75
C PHE A 283 -2.52 12.98 6.39
N ASP A 284 -2.09 13.03 5.12
CA ASP A 284 -1.06 13.96 4.64
C ASP A 284 -1.48 15.43 4.84
N GLN A 285 -2.77 15.74 4.63
CA GLN A 285 -3.33 17.06 4.90
C GLN A 285 -3.36 17.39 6.41
N HIS A 286 -3.73 16.42 7.25
CA HIS A 286 -3.85 16.62 8.69
C HIS A 286 -2.49 16.76 9.39
N ILE A 287 -1.53 15.89 9.08
CA ILE A 287 -0.20 15.97 9.69
C ILE A 287 0.53 17.25 9.29
N SER A 288 0.31 17.76 8.07
CA SER A 288 0.85 19.05 7.63
C SER A 288 0.35 20.21 8.50
N LEU A 289 -0.93 20.19 8.92
CA LEU A 289 -1.50 21.18 9.83
C LEU A 289 -0.90 21.06 11.24
N ILE A 290 -0.82 19.83 11.76
CA ILE A 290 -0.26 19.54 13.09
C ILE A 290 1.21 19.93 13.15
N SER A 291 2.01 19.61 12.13
CA SER A 291 3.43 19.98 12.07
C SER A 291 3.64 21.50 12.14
N LYS A 292 2.86 22.28 11.39
CA LYS A 292 2.93 23.75 11.43
C LYS A 292 2.55 24.31 12.81
N ASN A 293 1.52 23.77 13.43
CA ASN A 293 1.12 24.17 14.79
C ASN A 293 2.17 23.79 15.82
N SER A 294 2.71 22.58 15.75
CA SER A 294 3.74 22.08 16.66
C SER A 294 5.03 22.87 16.54
N GLN A 295 5.44 23.24 15.33
CA GLN A 295 6.57 24.14 15.10
C GLN A 295 6.33 25.54 15.72
N ARG A 296 5.12 26.10 15.56
CA ARG A 296 4.78 27.42 16.09
C ARG A 296 4.71 27.48 17.62
N TYR A 297 4.19 26.42 18.25
CA TYR A 297 3.91 26.39 19.69
C TYR A 297 4.87 25.49 20.48
N ASN A 298 5.92 24.98 19.85
CA ASN A 298 6.89 24.05 20.42
C ASN A 298 6.23 22.83 21.10
N LYS A 299 5.24 22.23 20.42
CA LYS A 299 4.52 21.05 20.88
C LYS A 299 5.12 19.78 20.27
N LEU A 300 4.98 18.67 21.01
CA LEU A 300 5.36 17.34 20.54
C LEU A 300 4.12 16.63 19.99
N PHE A 301 4.32 15.76 19.01
CA PHE A 301 3.32 14.82 18.53
C PHE A 301 4.01 13.50 18.15
N ALA A 302 3.25 12.41 18.07
CA ALA A 302 3.76 11.09 17.68
C ALA A 302 3.06 10.54 16.45
N VAL A 303 3.82 9.88 15.59
CA VAL A 303 3.34 9.05 14.49
C VAL A 303 3.58 7.59 14.87
N LEU A 304 2.53 6.78 14.87
CA LEU A 304 2.58 5.36 15.17
C LEU A 304 2.15 4.58 13.92
N PHE A 305 3.04 3.74 13.41
CA PHE A 305 2.74 2.82 12.32
C PHE A 305 2.40 1.45 12.92
N ILE A 306 1.28 0.87 12.52
CA ILE A 306 0.69 -0.30 13.15
C ILE A 306 0.37 -1.33 12.06
N ASP A 307 0.70 -2.59 12.31
CA ASP A 307 0.43 -3.69 11.40
C ASP A 307 -0.19 -4.88 12.14
N ILE A 308 -1.19 -5.52 11.51
CA ILE A 308 -1.81 -6.73 12.04
C ILE A 308 -0.91 -7.93 11.75
N ASP A 309 -0.34 -8.53 12.80
CA ASP A 309 0.61 -9.61 12.66
C ASP A 309 -0.05 -10.85 12.01
N ASN A 310 0.62 -11.40 10.98
CA ASN A 310 0.19 -12.59 10.26
C ASN A 310 -1.17 -12.47 9.56
N SER A 311 -1.62 -11.26 9.20
CA SER A 311 -2.84 -11.01 8.42
C SER A 311 -2.93 -11.90 7.17
N LYS A 312 -1.82 -12.06 6.44
CA LYS A 312 -1.74 -12.92 5.25
C LYS A 312 -2.06 -14.37 5.57
N LYS A 313 -1.49 -14.92 6.66
CA LYS A 313 -1.77 -16.30 7.08
C LYS A 313 -3.25 -16.48 7.40
N ILE A 314 -3.87 -15.47 8.02
CA ILE A 314 -5.31 -15.49 8.32
C ILE A 314 -6.10 -15.52 7.01
N ASN A 315 -5.78 -14.65 6.05
CA ASN A 315 -6.45 -14.61 4.74
C ASN A 315 -6.27 -15.91 3.95
N ASP A 316 -5.06 -16.48 3.95
CA ASP A 316 -4.75 -17.72 3.25
C ASP A 316 -5.47 -18.93 3.87
N THR A 317 -5.81 -18.87 5.16
CA THR A 317 -6.46 -19.97 5.90
C THR A 317 -7.98 -19.84 5.96
N LEU A 318 -8.49 -18.63 6.19
CA LEU A 318 -9.90 -18.34 6.48
C LEU A 318 -10.61 -17.55 5.36
N GLY A 319 -9.86 -17.12 4.34
CA GLY A 319 -10.39 -16.37 3.20
C GLY A 319 -10.48 -14.86 3.43
N HIS A 320 -10.57 -14.11 2.32
CA HIS A 320 -10.54 -12.65 2.33
C HIS A 320 -11.75 -12.00 3.03
N ASN A 321 -12.92 -12.64 3.03
CA ASN A 321 -14.12 -12.09 3.70
C ASN A 321 -13.93 -11.97 5.22
N ILE A 322 -13.33 -12.99 5.85
CA ILE A 322 -12.96 -12.95 7.28
C ILE A 322 -11.85 -11.92 7.50
N GLY A 323 -10.89 -11.83 6.59
CA GLY A 323 -9.86 -10.78 6.57
C GLY A 323 -10.44 -9.36 6.60
N ASP A 324 -11.42 -9.09 5.75
CA ASP A 324 -12.09 -7.79 5.67
C ASP A 324 -12.84 -7.45 6.96
N GLN A 325 -13.52 -8.43 7.56
CA GLN A 325 -14.18 -8.26 8.87
C GLN A 325 -13.17 -7.99 10.01
N ILE A 326 -12.00 -8.63 9.96
CA ILE A 326 -10.90 -8.37 10.90
C ILE A 326 -10.41 -6.93 10.76
N LEU A 327 -10.21 -6.44 9.53
CA LEU A 327 -9.78 -5.07 9.29
C LEU A 327 -10.80 -4.06 9.80
N GLN A 328 -12.10 -4.30 9.57
CA GLN A 328 -13.18 -3.46 10.09
C GLN A 328 -13.24 -3.47 11.62
N TYR A 329 -13.07 -4.64 12.25
CA TYR A 329 -13.01 -4.76 13.70
C TYR A 329 -11.81 -4.02 14.29
N PHE A 330 -10.64 -4.21 13.69
CA PHE A 330 -9.39 -3.57 14.11
C PHE A 330 -9.50 -2.04 13.99
N ALA A 331 -10.02 -1.54 12.87
CA ALA A 331 -10.29 -0.12 12.66
C ALA A 331 -11.23 0.47 13.72
N LYS A 332 -12.34 -0.22 14.02
CA LYS A 332 -13.30 0.22 15.03
C LYS A 332 -12.69 0.27 16.43
N ARG A 333 -11.87 -0.74 16.77
CA ARG A 333 -11.15 -0.79 18.06
C ARG A 333 -10.08 0.29 18.15
N LEU A 334 -9.29 0.52 17.12
CA LEU A 334 -8.33 1.61 17.08
C LEU A 334 -9.03 2.96 17.30
N ASN A 335 -10.10 3.20 16.56
CA ASN A 335 -10.83 4.47 16.63
C ASN A 335 -11.45 4.72 18.02
N SER A 336 -11.83 3.67 18.76
CA SER A 336 -12.34 3.83 20.13
C SER A 336 -11.28 4.19 21.17
N HIS A 337 -9.98 4.03 20.85
CA HIS A 337 -8.88 4.29 21.78
C HIS A 337 -8.25 5.68 21.64
N ILE A 338 -8.55 6.39 20.54
CA ILE A 338 -8.02 7.72 20.26
C ILE A 338 -8.90 8.83 20.83
N ARG A 339 -8.29 9.99 21.12
CA ARG A 339 -9.03 11.19 21.51
C ARG A 339 -9.50 11.94 20.27
N LYS A 340 -10.41 12.92 20.44
CA LYS A 340 -10.84 13.79 19.33
C LYS A 340 -9.71 14.61 18.70
N SER A 341 -8.62 14.84 19.44
CA SER A 341 -7.40 15.52 18.97
C SER A 341 -6.46 14.62 18.17
N ASP A 342 -6.66 13.31 18.28
CA ASP A 342 -5.83 12.29 17.67
C ASP A 342 -6.52 11.80 16.41
N PHE A 343 -5.78 11.06 15.58
CA PHE A 343 -6.24 10.69 14.27
C PHE A 343 -5.81 9.26 13.92
N VAL A 344 -6.70 8.49 13.29
CA VAL A 344 -6.39 7.15 12.77
C VAL A 344 -6.63 7.13 11.27
N CYS A 345 -5.71 6.53 10.54
CA CYS A 345 -5.77 6.33 9.11
C CYS A 345 -5.54 4.85 8.79
N ARG A 346 -6.25 4.31 7.79
CA ARG A 346 -5.84 3.07 7.15
C ARG A 346 -4.84 3.40 6.04
N TRP A 347 -3.61 2.96 6.20
CA TRP A 347 -2.52 3.29 5.28
C TRP A 347 -2.59 2.47 4.00
N GLY A 348 -2.93 1.19 4.13
CA GLY A 348 -3.11 0.24 3.04
C GLY A 348 -3.01 -1.20 3.56
N GLY A 349 -3.64 -2.17 2.88
CA GLY A 349 -3.59 -3.57 3.31
C GLY A 349 -4.07 -3.75 4.76
N ASP A 350 -3.19 -4.27 5.60
CA ASP A 350 -3.30 -4.49 7.05
C ASP A 350 -2.59 -3.44 7.91
N GLU A 351 -2.16 -2.34 7.29
CA GLU A 351 -1.42 -1.26 7.93
C GLU A 351 -2.32 -0.08 8.31
N PHE A 352 -2.10 0.44 9.51
CA PHE A 352 -2.79 1.59 10.10
C PHE A 352 -1.77 2.60 10.60
N VAL A 353 -2.09 3.89 10.51
CA VAL A 353 -1.28 4.95 11.10
C VAL A 353 -2.11 5.72 12.10
N VAL A 354 -1.58 5.88 13.31
CA VAL A 354 -2.15 6.73 14.36
C VAL A 354 -1.28 7.96 14.55
N LEU A 355 -1.90 9.13 14.54
CA LEU A 355 -1.26 10.41 14.85
C LEU A 355 -1.80 10.91 16.18
N LEU A 356 -0.93 10.94 17.20
CA LEU A 356 -1.23 11.54 18.49
C LEU A 356 -0.88 13.03 18.39
N GLY A 357 -1.89 13.86 18.12
CA GLY A 357 -1.73 15.25 17.67
C GLY A 357 -1.10 16.20 18.69
N GLU A 358 -1.11 15.83 19.98
CA GLU A 358 -0.42 16.56 21.03
C GLU A 358 -0.03 15.59 22.16
N ILE A 359 1.28 15.47 22.42
CA ILE A 359 1.82 14.71 23.55
C ILE A 359 2.69 15.61 24.42
N GLN A 360 2.76 15.30 25.72
CA GLN A 360 3.66 16.02 26.64
C GLN A 360 5.06 15.41 26.71
N ASN A 361 5.16 14.10 26.48
CA ASN A 361 6.39 13.33 26.49
C ASN A 361 6.21 12.01 25.71
N PRO A 362 7.32 11.35 25.31
CA PRO A 362 7.27 10.06 24.61
C PRO A 362 6.51 8.95 25.36
N ASP A 363 6.50 8.97 26.70
CA ASP A 363 5.79 7.97 27.51
C ASP A 363 4.29 7.91 27.22
N GLN A 364 3.67 8.99 26.74
CA GLN A 364 2.27 8.96 26.34
C GLN A 364 2.04 8.08 25.10
N ALA A 365 2.96 8.08 24.14
CA ALA A 365 2.92 7.19 22.97
C ALA A 365 3.17 5.73 23.38
N ALA A 366 4.09 5.50 24.33
CA ALA A 366 4.33 4.17 24.90
C ALA A 366 3.07 3.62 25.58
N LYS A 367 2.44 4.41 26.47
CA LYS A 367 1.20 4.02 27.17
C LYS A 367 0.04 3.78 26.21
N PHE A 368 -0.09 4.59 25.16
CA PHE A 368 -1.08 4.36 24.11
C PHE A 368 -0.85 3.01 23.42
N SER A 369 0.40 2.73 23.02
CA SER A 369 0.77 1.50 22.34
C SER A 369 0.56 0.26 23.22
N GLN A 370 0.92 0.34 24.50
CA GLN A 370 0.71 -0.76 25.45
C GLN A 370 -0.79 -1.05 25.65
N ARG A 371 -1.61 -0.02 25.81
CA ARG A 371 -3.08 -0.18 25.92
C ARG A 371 -3.68 -0.76 24.65
N LEU A 372 -3.16 -0.36 23.48
CA LEU A 372 -3.58 -0.92 22.20
C LEU A 372 -3.27 -2.41 22.12
N LEU A 373 -2.04 -2.82 22.45
CA LEU A 373 -1.65 -4.25 22.46
C LEU A 373 -2.54 -5.08 23.39
N GLN A 374 -2.79 -4.58 24.61
CA GLN A 374 -3.68 -5.23 25.59
C GLN A 374 -5.11 -5.40 25.08
N THR A 375 -5.60 -4.49 24.24
CA THR A 375 -6.94 -4.58 23.66
C THR A 375 -7.12 -5.81 22.79
N PHE A 376 -6.05 -6.26 22.14
CA PHE A 376 -6.08 -7.41 21.23
C PHE A 376 -5.68 -8.74 21.89
N GLU A 377 -5.40 -8.75 23.20
CA GLU A 377 -5.16 -10.00 23.94
C GLU A 377 -6.40 -10.90 24.03
N HIS A 378 -7.59 -10.32 23.93
CA HIS A 378 -8.84 -11.07 23.95
C HIS A 378 -9.22 -11.56 22.54
N PRO A 379 -9.64 -12.83 22.39
CA PRO A 379 -10.02 -13.36 21.10
C PRO A 379 -11.31 -12.71 20.61
N LEU A 380 -11.40 -12.57 19.29
CA LEU A 380 -12.61 -12.13 18.61
C LEU A 380 -13.34 -13.33 18.01
N GLN A 381 -14.67 -13.23 17.94
CA GLN A 381 -15.53 -14.23 17.34
C GLN A 381 -16.03 -13.71 15.99
N ILE A 382 -15.59 -14.33 14.89
CA ILE A 382 -16.05 -14.03 13.52
C ILE A 382 -16.48 -15.34 12.87
N GLU A 383 -17.73 -15.39 12.39
CA GLU A 383 -18.28 -16.56 11.67
C GLU A 383 -18.08 -17.90 12.39
N GLY A 384 -18.08 -17.90 13.73
CA GLY A 384 -17.88 -19.08 14.57
C GLY A 384 -16.41 -19.46 14.81
N HIS A 385 -15.46 -18.67 14.33
CA HIS A 385 -14.04 -18.81 14.61
C HIS A 385 -13.60 -17.92 15.77
N GLU A 386 -12.84 -18.50 16.70
CA GLU A 386 -12.14 -17.77 17.76
C GLU A 386 -10.75 -17.36 17.26
N ILE A 387 -10.53 -16.05 17.08
CA ILE A 387 -9.31 -15.52 16.45
C ILE A 387 -8.58 -14.61 17.45
N TYR A 388 -7.30 -14.92 17.69
CA TYR A 388 -6.42 -14.06 18.48
C TYR A 388 -5.65 -13.12 17.54
N LEU A 389 -5.94 -11.82 17.63
CA LEU A 389 -5.20 -10.81 16.89
C LEU A 389 -3.97 -10.37 17.66
N LYS A 390 -2.90 -10.10 16.93
CA LYS A 390 -1.69 -9.45 17.44
C LYS A 390 -1.34 -8.32 16.50
N CYS A 391 -0.66 -7.30 17.00
CA CYS A 391 -0.18 -6.22 16.17
C CYS A 391 1.21 -5.77 16.60
N SER A 392 1.99 -5.31 15.64
CA SER A 392 3.29 -4.68 15.86
C SER A 392 3.15 -3.16 15.68
N VAL A 393 3.87 -2.36 16.49
CA VAL A 393 3.78 -0.89 16.47
C VAL A 393 5.16 -0.25 16.39
N GLY A 394 5.40 0.59 15.39
CA GLY A 394 6.57 1.47 15.30
C GLY A 394 6.20 2.92 15.64
N ILE A 395 7.02 3.60 16.43
CA ILE A 395 6.73 4.95 16.95
C ILE A 395 7.83 5.92 16.52
N ALA A 396 7.46 7.08 15.98
CA ALA A 396 8.35 8.22 15.76
C ALA A 396 7.78 9.50 16.40
N ILE A 397 8.64 10.30 17.05
CA ILE A 397 8.31 11.50 17.81
C ILE A 397 8.82 12.75 17.09
N TYR A 398 7.93 13.71 16.84
CA TYR A 398 8.34 15.03 16.36
C TYR A 398 8.82 15.92 17.51
N PRO A 399 9.88 16.73 17.33
CA PRO A 399 10.73 16.84 16.13
C PRO A 399 11.96 15.93 16.15
N GLU A 400 12.17 15.16 17.22
CA GLU A 400 13.41 14.40 17.47
C GLU A 400 13.69 13.35 16.38
N ASP A 401 12.67 12.61 15.98
CA ASP A 401 12.74 11.57 14.95
C ASP A 401 12.45 12.10 13.54
N GLY A 402 12.32 13.41 13.35
CA GLY A 402 12.09 14.02 12.03
C GLY A 402 11.27 15.29 12.10
N GLN A 403 11.67 16.30 11.31
CA GLN A 403 10.95 17.57 11.18
C GLN A 403 9.99 17.59 9.97
N GLU A 404 10.18 16.67 9.03
CA GLU A 404 9.34 16.53 7.84
C GLU A 404 8.46 15.30 7.97
N THR A 405 7.22 15.40 7.47
CA THR A 405 6.22 14.31 7.49
C THR A 405 6.76 13.01 6.90
N GLU A 406 7.43 13.08 5.76
CA GLU A 406 7.98 11.90 5.09
C GLU A 406 9.05 11.20 5.94
N ILE A 407 9.88 11.98 6.65
CA ILE A 407 10.93 11.46 7.53
C ILE A 407 10.30 10.76 8.74
N LEU A 408 9.30 11.38 9.38
CA LEU A 408 8.61 10.78 10.51
C LEU A 408 7.91 9.47 10.15
N LEU A 409 7.20 9.44 9.01
CA LEU A 409 6.54 8.23 8.52
C LEU A 409 7.56 7.13 8.23
N LYS A 410 8.65 7.46 7.53
CA LYS A 410 9.74 6.52 7.25
C LYS A 410 10.36 5.96 8.52
N ASN A 411 10.56 6.80 9.53
CA ASN A 411 11.19 6.41 10.78
C ASN A 411 10.22 5.56 11.66
N ALA A 412 8.93 5.89 11.67
CA ALA A 412 7.92 5.05 12.30
C ALA A 412 7.80 3.67 11.64
N ASP A 413 7.85 3.62 10.30
CA ASP A 413 7.87 2.36 9.54
C ASP A 413 9.14 1.53 9.82
N ALA A 414 10.31 2.18 9.88
CA ALA A 414 11.55 1.50 10.27
C ALA A 414 11.47 0.88 11.68
N ALA A 415 10.85 1.59 12.63
CA ALA A 415 10.61 1.06 13.98
C ALA A 415 9.61 -0.11 13.98
N LEU A 416 8.59 -0.06 13.12
CA LEU A 416 7.62 -1.14 12.95
C LEU A 416 8.30 -2.40 12.40
N TYR A 417 9.15 -2.24 11.38
CA TYR A 417 9.93 -3.33 10.83
C TYR A 417 10.80 -4.01 11.91
N ARG A 418 11.50 -3.22 12.74
CA ARG A 418 12.30 -3.75 13.85
C ARG A 418 11.47 -4.44 14.91
N THR A 419 10.27 -3.95 15.17
CA THR A 419 9.29 -4.61 16.05
C THR A 419 8.91 -5.98 15.51
N LYS A 420 8.69 -6.11 14.19
CA LYS A 420 8.38 -7.39 13.57
C LYS A 420 9.54 -8.38 13.63
N GLU A 421 10.78 -7.92 13.43
CA GLU A 421 11.98 -8.76 13.50
C GLU A 421 12.33 -9.19 14.93
N SER A 422 12.01 -8.37 15.94
CA SER A 422 12.28 -8.66 17.36
C SER A 422 11.22 -9.52 18.06
N GLY A 423 10.32 -10.15 17.29
CA GLY A 423 9.37 -11.13 17.81
C GLY A 423 7.90 -10.78 17.61
N ARG A 424 7.58 -9.61 17.03
CA ARG A 424 6.20 -9.10 16.83
C ARG A 424 5.46 -8.85 18.15
N ASN A 425 4.19 -8.43 18.07
CA ASN A 425 3.31 -8.24 19.22
C ASN A 425 3.87 -7.33 20.33
N HIS A 426 4.58 -6.28 19.95
CA HIS A 426 5.11 -5.27 20.86
C HIS A 426 5.15 -3.89 20.16
N TYR A 427 5.79 -2.91 20.80
CA TYR A 427 6.08 -1.63 20.16
C TYR A 427 7.55 -1.26 20.29
N GLN A 428 8.08 -0.47 19.34
CA GLN A 428 9.39 0.15 19.46
C GLN A 428 9.37 1.61 19.03
N PHE A 429 10.17 2.42 19.72
CA PHE A 429 10.52 3.76 19.26
C PHE A 429 11.59 3.67 18.18
N TYR A 430 11.52 4.60 17.24
CA TYR A 430 12.58 4.77 16.28
C TYR A 430 13.90 5.09 16.99
N ASN A 431 14.97 4.50 16.46
CA ASN A 431 16.33 4.82 16.81
C ASN A 431 17.11 4.95 15.48
N PRO A 432 17.94 5.99 15.28
CA PRO A 432 18.74 6.17 14.07
C PRO A 432 19.54 4.92 13.64
N GLN A 433 19.96 4.07 14.58
CA GLN A 433 20.64 2.80 14.26
C GLN A 433 19.75 1.83 13.47
N MET A 434 18.43 1.88 13.64
CA MET A 434 17.47 1.00 12.96
C MET A 434 17.50 1.19 11.45
N GLY A 435 17.59 2.44 10.97
CA GLY A 435 17.65 2.74 9.54
C GLY A 435 18.91 2.17 8.87
N VAL A 436 20.04 2.23 9.57
CA VAL A 436 21.30 1.63 9.12
C VAL A 436 21.17 0.12 9.05
N GLU A 437 20.68 -0.52 10.11
CA GLU A 437 20.55 -1.97 10.16
C GLU A 437 19.54 -2.51 9.11
N ILE A 438 18.48 -1.75 8.75
CA ILE A 438 17.53 -2.16 7.71
C ILE A 438 18.21 -2.17 6.34
N ALA A 439 18.95 -1.11 6.01
CA ALA A 439 19.70 -1.01 4.76
C ALA A 439 20.82 -2.08 4.68
N GLU A 440 21.51 -2.32 5.80
CA GLU A 440 22.50 -3.40 5.91
C GLU A 440 21.87 -4.77 5.69
N ASN A 441 20.74 -5.07 6.32
CA ASN A 441 20.03 -6.35 6.16
C ASN A 441 19.56 -6.56 4.72
N PHE A 442 19.00 -5.54 4.07
CA PHE A 442 18.59 -5.61 2.66
C PHE A 442 19.79 -5.86 1.73
N THR A 443 20.91 -5.18 1.99
CA THR A 443 22.15 -5.40 1.23
C THR A 443 22.68 -6.81 1.44
N LEU A 444 22.68 -7.28 2.69
CA LEU A 444 23.15 -8.60 3.08
C LEU A 444 22.27 -9.71 2.48
N GLU A 445 20.95 -9.52 2.42
CA GLU A 445 20.00 -10.44 1.79
C GLU A 445 20.29 -10.62 0.29
N ASN A 446 20.46 -9.50 -0.43
CA ASN A 446 20.81 -9.54 -1.86
C ASN A 446 22.15 -10.22 -2.12
N GLN A 447 23.14 -9.96 -1.26
CA GLN A 447 24.45 -10.60 -1.35
C GLN A 447 24.37 -12.09 -1.01
N LEU A 448 23.51 -12.50 -0.06
CA LEU A 448 23.36 -13.90 0.36
C LEU A 448 22.86 -14.77 -0.81
N HIS A 449 21.92 -14.26 -1.62
CA HIS A 449 21.47 -14.93 -2.84
C HIS A 449 22.63 -15.20 -3.82
N GLN A 450 23.57 -14.26 -3.97
CA GLN A 450 24.74 -14.42 -4.83
C GLN A 450 25.75 -15.38 -4.20
N ALA A 451 25.96 -15.28 -2.89
CA ALA A 451 26.90 -16.09 -2.14
C ALA A 451 26.62 -17.60 -2.24
N VAL A 452 25.34 -17.99 -2.18
CA VAL A 452 24.92 -19.39 -2.38
C VAL A 452 25.25 -19.87 -3.79
N LYS A 453 25.07 -19.03 -4.82
CA LYS A 453 25.39 -19.36 -6.21
C LYS A 453 26.89 -19.41 -6.50
N ASN A 454 27.65 -18.51 -5.87
CA ASN A 454 29.08 -18.34 -6.11
C ASN A 454 29.96 -19.28 -5.27
N GLY A 455 29.37 -20.08 -4.37
CA GLY A 455 30.11 -20.99 -3.49
C GLY A 455 30.93 -20.25 -2.42
N GLU A 456 30.41 -19.14 -1.89
CA GLU A 456 31.08 -18.32 -0.87
C GLU A 456 30.92 -18.86 0.57
N MET A 457 30.22 -19.99 0.72
CA MET A 457 30.01 -20.66 2.00
C MET A 457 31.19 -21.58 2.32
N ILE A 458 31.60 -21.59 3.59
CA ILE A 458 32.63 -22.48 4.12
C ILE A 458 32.16 -23.11 5.43
N LEU A 459 32.70 -24.29 5.77
CA LEU A 459 32.45 -24.91 7.07
C LEU A 459 33.67 -24.75 7.96
N HIS A 460 33.42 -24.27 9.19
CA HIS A 460 34.34 -24.44 10.31
C HIS A 460 33.82 -25.58 11.19
N TYR A 461 34.69 -26.16 12.01
CA TYR A 461 34.37 -27.32 12.82
C TYR A 461 34.80 -27.08 14.26
N GLN A 462 33.90 -27.27 15.21
CA GLN A 462 34.21 -27.12 16.62
C GLN A 462 34.33 -28.50 17.30
N PRO A 463 35.47 -28.82 17.92
CA PRO A 463 35.64 -30.07 18.68
C PRO A 463 34.73 -30.17 19.90
N GLN A 464 34.12 -31.34 20.06
CA GLN A 464 33.42 -31.79 21.26
C GLN A 464 34.34 -32.77 22.00
N ILE A 465 34.72 -32.43 23.24
CA ILE A 465 35.76 -33.15 23.99
C ILE A 465 35.13 -33.99 25.09
N ASN A 466 35.51 -35.26 25.17
CA ASN A 466 35.25 -36.05 26.36
C ASN A 466 36.35 -35.77 27.40
N ILE A 467 35.99 -35.10 28.49
CA ILE A 467 36.95 -34.62 29.49
C ILE A 467 37.56 -35.73 30.35
N LYS A 468 36.94 -36.92 30.41
CA LYS A 468 37.50 -38.08 31.12
C LYS A 468 38.64 -38.72 30.33
N THR A 469 38.47 -38.84 29.01
CA THR A 469 39.43 -39.51 28.12
C THR A 469 40.40 -38.54 27.46
N GLY A 470 40.08 -37.24 27.45
CA GLY A 470 40.79 -36.20 26.71
C GLY A 470 40.66 -36.32 25.20
N GLN A 471 39.74 -37.16 24.70
CA GLN A 471 39.58 -37.42 23.27
C GLN A 471 38.52 -36.52 22.64
N VAL A 472 38.74 -36.17 21.37
CA VAL A 472 37.70 -35.57 20.53
C VAL A 472 36.67 -36.65 20.23
N TYR A 473 35.46 -36.43 20.70
CA TYR A 473 34.35 -37.35 20.50
C TYR A 473 33.62 -37.06 19.18
N GLY A 474 33.37 -35.77 18.93
CA GLY A 474 32.64 -35.28 17.78
C GLY A 474 33.16 -33.92 17.31
N LEU A 475 32.68 -33.49 16.16
CA LEU A 475 32.92 -32.19 15.57
C LEU A 475 31.58 -31.60 15.18
N GLU A 476 31.30 -30.37 15.57
CA GLU A 476 30.12 -29.65 15.09
C GLU A 476 30.47 -28.84 13.83
N ALA A 477 29.74 -29.06 12.74
CA ALA A 477 29.89 -28.33 11.50
C ALA A 477 29.14 -26.99 11.57
N LEU A 478 29.91 -25.91 11.56
CA LEU A 478 29.43 -24.55 11.72
C LEU A 478 29.66 -23.77 10.42
N ILE A 479 28.57 -23.45 9.72
CA ILE A 479 28.63 -22.66 8.49
C ILE A 479 29.20 -21.27 8.75
N ARG A 480 29.99 -20.76 7.80
CA ARG A 480 30.45 -19.38 7.74
C ARG A 480 30.27 -18.88 6.32
N TRP A 481 30.01 -17.59 6.18
CA TRP A 481 29.96 -16.96 4.88
C TRP A 481 31.21 -16.11 4.70
N LYS A 482 32.03 -16.45 3.71
CA LYS A 482 33.23 -15.71 3.34
C LYS A 482 32.91 -14.78 2.17
N SER A 483 32.34 -13.62 2.48
CA SER A 483 32.05 -12.59 1.48
C SER A 483 33.35 -11.95 0.98
N PRO A 484 33.53 -11.78 -0.35
CA PRO A 484 34.66 -11.04 -0.90
C PRO A 484 34.72 -9.58 -0.45
N GLN A 485 33.56 -8.95 -0.21
CA GLN A 485 33.44 -7.54 0.13
C GLN A 485 33.41 -7.30 1.65
N LEU A 486 32.69 -8.16 2.40
CA LEU A 486 32.43 -7.97 3.83
C LEU A 486 33.32 -8.85 4.74
N GLY A 487 34.13 -9.73 4.15
CA GLY A 487 34.96 -10.66 4.90
C GLY A 487 34.14 -11.81 5.50
N LEU A 488 34.56 -12.31 6.67
CA LEU A 488 33.94 -13.47 7.31
C LEU A 488 32.71 -13.06 8.14
N ILE A 489 31.54 -13.48 7.69
CA ILE A 489 30.25 -13.21 8.33
C ILE A 489 29.81 -14.42 9.16
N LYS A 490 29.36 -14.16 10.40
CA LYS A 490 28.91 -15.20 11.35
C LYS A 490 27.45 -15.60 11.08
N PRO A 491 27.06 -16.86 11.40
CA PRO A 491 25.69 -17.38 11.23
C PRO A 491 24.57 -16.48 11.75
N GLY A 492 24.74 -15.90 12.95
CA GLY A 492 23.71 -15.07 13.56
C GLY A 492 23.28 -13.84 12.74
N LYS A 493 24.08 -13.41 11.74
CA LYS A 493 23.69 -12.32 10.83
C LYS A 493 22.92 -12.79 9.60
N PHE A 494 23.21 -13.99 9.07
CA PHE A 494 22.67 -14.40 7.76
C PHE A 494 21.70 -15.58 7.83
N ILE A 495 21.72 -16.42 8.87
CA ILE A 495 20.78 -17.52 9.02
C ILE A 495 19.32 -17.02 9.14
N PRO A 496 19.00 -15.98 9.94
CA PRO A 496 17.64 -15.44 9.98
C PRO A 496 17.16 -14.95 8.60
N LEU A 497 18.04 -14.31 7.82
CA LEU A 497 17.75 -13.88 6.46
C LEU A 497 17.55 -15.09 5.52
N ALA A 498 18.36 -16.13 5.67
CA ALA A 498 18.24 -17.36 4.89
C ALA A 498 16.90 -18.07 5.15
N GLU A 499 16.44 -18.09 6.39
CA GLU A 499 15.14 -18.65 6.74
C GLU A 499 14.00 -17.81 6.15
N LYS A 500 14.06 -16.48 6.29
CA LYS A 500 13.03 -15.56 5.76
C LYS A 500 12.87 -15.67 4.24
N THR A 501 13.98 -15.86 3.52
CA THR A 501 14.02 -15.93 2.05
C THR A 501 13.88 -17.36 1.50
N GLY A 502 13.90 -18.38 2.36
CA GLY A 502 13.92 -19.79 1.96
C GLY A 502 15.29 -20.29 1.46
N LEU A 503 16.32 -19.43 1.42
CA LEU A 503 17.69 -19.83 1.10
C LEU A 503 18.30 -20.83 2.10
N ILE A 504 17.71 -20.96 3.30
CA ILE A 504 18.13 -21.94 4.29
C ILE A 504 18.06 -23.38 3.77
N LEU A 505 17.12 -23.68 2.86
CA LEU A 505 16.97 -25.02 2.27
C LEU A 505 18.18 -25.41 1.42
N PRO A 506 18.53 -24.71 0.32
CA PRO A 506 19.71 -25.05 -0.49
C PRO A 506 21.02 -24.94 0.30
N MET A 507 21.11 -24.01 1.25
CA MET A 507 22.28 -23.91 2.13
C MET A 507 22.41 -25.13 3.04
N GLY A 508 21.31 -25.58 3.65
CA GLY A 508 21.31 -26.74 4.53
C GLY A 508 21.68 -28.03 3.82
N GLU A 509 21.20 -28.23 2.58
CA GLU A 509 21.64 -29.35 1.72
C GLU A 509 23.14 -29.30 1.44
N TRP A 510 23.66 -28.11 1.11
CA TRP A 510 25.09 -27.92 0.90
C TRP A 510 25.91 -28.19 2.16
N VAL A 511 25.47 -27.73 3.34
CA VAL A 511 26.13 -27.96 4.63
C VAL A 511 26.19 -29.46 4.92
N LEU A 512 25.06 -30.16 4.81
CA LEU A 512 24.97 -31.60 5.07
C LEU A 512 25.95 -32.39 4.20
N LYS A 513 25.93 -32.13 2.89
CA LYS A 513 26.82 -32.78 1.93
C LYS A 513 28.28 -32.48 2.21
N THR A 514 28.63 -31.22 2.42
CA THR A 514 30.02 -30.80 2.64
C THR A 514 30.58 -31.35 3.94
N ALA A 515 29.78 -31.37 5.02
CA ALA A 515 30.16 -31.94 6.31
C ALA A 515 30.42 -33.46 6.20
N CYS A 516 29.51 -34.19 5.54
CA CYS A 516 29.68 -35.63 5.32
C CYS A 516 30.92 -35.93 4.46
N GLN A 517 31.12 -35.18 3.37
CA GLN A 517 32.29 -35.32 2.50
C GLN A 517 33.60 -35.07 3.27
N GLN A 518 33.62 -34.02 4.09
CA GLN A 518 34.82 -33.68 4.87
C GLN A 518 35.11 -34.75 5.93
N ASN A 519 34.09 -35.30 6.60
CA ASN A 519 34.28 -36.41 7.54
C ASN A 519 34.86 -37.64 6.83
N LYS A 520 34.26 -38.04 5.70
CA LYS A 520 34.76 -39.18 4.92
C LYS A 520 36.22 -38.97 4.47
N LYS A 521 36.57 -37.75 4.06
CA LYS A 521 37.95 -37.38 3.68
C LYS A 521 38.91 -37.56 4.85
N TRP A 522 38.54 -37.15 6.06
CA TRP A 522 39.37 -37.37 7.26
C TRP A 522 39.55 -38.86 7.56
N GLN A 523 38.50 -39.67 7.43
CA GLN A 523 38.60 -41.14 7.59
C GLN A 523 39.54 -41.76 6.56
N GLN A 524 39.46 -41.34 5.30
CA GLN A 524 40.36 -41.80 4.22
C GLN A 524 41.82 -41.40 4.44
N MET A 525 42.06 -40.29 5.15
CA MET A 525 43.41 -39.86 5.56
C MET A 525 43.97 -40.68 6.75
N GLY A 526 43.21 -41.65 7.27
CA GLY A 526 43.61 -42.50 8.40
C GLY A 526 43.41 -41.86 9.77
N LEU A 527 42.68 -40.73 9.86
CA LEU A 527 42.29 -40.17 11.14
C LEU A 527 41.24 -41.06 11.83
N PRO A 528 41.18 -41.07 13.17
CA PRO A 528 40.12 -41.75 13.89
C PRO A 528 38.75 -41.21 13.45
N PRO A 529 37.78 -42.08 13.15
CA PRO A 529 36.45 -41.63 12.83
C PRO A 529 35.81 -41.00 14.08
N VAL A 530 35.29 -39.78 13.90
CA VAL A 530 34.55 -39.03 14.91
C VAL A 530 33.19 -38.66 14.32
N ARG A 531 32.17 -38.45 15.17
CA ARG A 531 30.85 -38.03 14.68
C ARG A 531 30.93 -36.58 14.18
N ILE A 532 30.20 -36.28 13.10
CA ILE A 532 30.01 -34.92 12.59
C ILE A 532 28.57 -34.48 12.87
N SER A 533 28.41 -33.44 13.67
CA SER A 533 27.11 -32.83 13.93
C SER A 533 26.78 -31.78 12.89
N VAL A 534 25.54 -31.78 12.40
CA VAL A 534 25.00 -30.78 11.46
C VAL A 534 23.67 -30.25 11.98
N ASN A 535 23.58 -28.93 12.11
CA ASN A 535 22.36 -28.23 12.51
C ASN A 535 21.30 -28.30 11.39
N LEU A 536 20.07 -28.65 11.76
CA LEU A 536 18.90 -28.54 10.89
C LEU A 536 18.13 -27.26 11.18
N SER A 537 17.56 -26.65 10.14
CA SER A 537 16.58 -25.57 10.31
C SER A 537 15.16 -26.11 10.46
N ALA A 538 14.28 -25.28 11.04
CA ALA A 538 12.86 -25.60 11.18
C ALA A 538 12.18 -25.89 9.82
N GLN A 539 12.61 -25.20 8.76
CA GLN A 539 12.06 -25.36 7.42
C GLN A 539 12.51 -26.68 6.78
N GLN A 540 13.75 -27.10 7.01
CA GLN A 540 14.26 -28.39 6.53
C GLN A 540 13.54 -29.56 7.18
N LEU A 541 13.31 -29.50 8.50
CA LEU A 541 12.60 -30.58 9.23
C LEU A 541 11.17 -30.81 8.72
N GLN A 542 10.57 -29.79 8.11
CA GLN A 542 9.24 -29.85 7.52
C GLN A 542 9.23 -30.27 6.04
N GLN A 543 10.41 -30.36 5.39
CA GLN A 543 10.47 -30.78 3.99
C GLN A 543 10.13 -32.27 3.86
N PRO A 544 9.19 -32.64 2.97
CA PRO A 544 8.84 -34.04 2.75
C PRO A 544 10.01 -34.91 2.26
N ASN A 545 10.97 -34.31 1.55
CA ASN A 545 12.12 -35.01 0.96
C ASN A 545 13.36 -35.04 1.86
N LEU A 546 13.30 -34.60 3.13
CA LEU A 546 14.49 -34.55 4.00
C LEU A 546 15.18 -35.92 4.14
N ILE A 547 14.39 -36.99 4.32
CA ILE A 547 14.91 -38.35 4.47
C ILE A 547 15.69 -38.77 3.22
N GLU A 548 15.09 -38.59 2.05
CA GLU A 548 15.71 -38.88 0.75
C GLU A 548 16.99 -38.05 0.54
N THR A 549 16.98 -36.78 0.93
CA THR A 549 18.18 -35.91 0.85
C THR A 549 19.33 -36.43 1.73
N VAL A 550 19.04 -36.87 2.95
CA VAL A 550 20.04 -37.43 3.86
C VAL A 550 20.58 -38.77 3.34
N GLU A 551 19.69 -39.67 2.91
CA GLU A 551 20.04 -40.97 2.33
C GLU A 551 20.95 -40.81 1.11
N ASN A 552 20.51 -40.03 0.11
CA ASN A 552 21.29 -39.74 -1.10
C ASN A 552 22.65 -39.11 -0.79
N THR A 553 22.73 -38.26 0.24
CA THR A 553 23.98 -37.66 0.67
C THR A 553 24.93 -38.69 1.27
N LEU A 554 24.45 -39.53 2.20
CA LEU A 554 25.27 -40.57 2.83
C LEU A 554 25.76 -41.60 1.81
N GLU A 555 24.89 -42.02 0.89
CA GLU A 555 25.23 -42.97 -0.19
C GLU A 555 26.25 -42.38 -1.16
N SER A 556 26.01 -41.17 -1.68
CA SER A 556 26.91 -40.54 -2.65
C SER A 556 28.30 -40.23 -2.09
N VAL A 557 28.39 -39.98 -0.78
CA VAL A 557 29.66 -39.77 -0.07
C VAL A 557 30.30 -41.09 0.38
N GLY A 558 29.49 -42.13 0.59
CA GLY A 558 29.90 -43.39 1.19
C GLY A 558 30.25 -43.25 2.68
N LEU A 559 29.55 -42.38 3.42
CA LEU A 559 29.71 -42.23 4.87
C LEU A 559 28.72 -43.15 5.59
N ASP A 560 29.22 -43.96 6.53
CA ASP A 560 28.35 -44.80 7.39
C ASP A 560 27.46 -43.88 8.26
N PRO A 561 26.12 -44.06 8.25
CA PRO A 561 25.16 -43.18 8.94
C PRO A 561 25.49 -42.89 10.40
N LYS A 562 26.13 -43.83 11.12
CA LYS A 562 26.47 -43.67 12.55
C LYS A 562 27.46 -42.53 12.83
N TRP A 563 28.12 -42.01 11.80
CA TRP A 563 29.04 -40.89 11.90
C TRP A 563 28.37 -39.53 11.66
N LEU A 564 27.10 -39.50 11.26
CA LEU A 564 26.32 -38.27 11.16
C LEU A 564 25.45 -38.11 12.40
N GLU A 565 25.45 -36.91 12.96
CA GLU A 565 24.55 -36.47 14.01
C GLU A 565 23.79 -35.23 13.51
N LEU A 566 22.45 -35.23 13.63
CA LEU A 566 21.61 -34.12 13.21
C LEU A 566 21.06 -33.42 14.46
N GLU A 567 21.25 -32.11 14.51
CA GLU A 567 20.89 -31.28 15.67
C GLU A 567 19.60 -30.52 15.39
N VAL A 568 18.67 -30.57 16.35
CA VAL A 568 17.38 -29.89 16.27
C VAL A 568 17.08 -29.16 17.57
N THR A 569 16.57 -27.93 17.49
CA THR A 569 16.19 -27.17 18.69
C THR A 569 14.77 -27.52 19.14
N GLU A 570 14.45 -27.29 20.41
CA GLU A 570 13.12 -27.52 20.96
C GLU A 570 12.03 -26.75 20.19
N SER A 571 12.31 -25.49 19.84
CA SER A 571 11.38 -24.61 19.13
C SER A 571 10.98 -25.15 17.74
N MET A 572 11.89 -25.85 17.07
CA MET A 572 11.64 -26.46 15.76
C MET A 572 10.57 -27.55 15.82
N LEU A 573 10.64 -28.39 16.86
CA LEU A 573 9.74 -29.53 17.05
C LEU A 573 8.30 -29.07 17.30
N MET A 574 8.14 -27.92 17.96
CA MET A 574 6.84 -27.36 18.32
C MET A 574 6.02 -26.89 17.12
N LYS A 575 6.65 -26.62 15.97
CA LYS A 575 5.93 -26.16 14.77
C LYS A 575 5.02 -27.24 14.21
N ASN A 576 5.46 -28.50 14.18
CA ASN A 576 4.65 -29.64 13.77
C ASN A 576 5.17 -30.94 14.40
N ILE A 577 4.66 -31.26 15.60
CA ILE A 577 5.12 -32.40 16.41
C ILE A 577 4.94 -33.73 15.68
N THR A 578 3.84 -33.92 14.95
CA THR A 578 3.53 -35.18 14.28
C THR A 578 4.51 -35.46 13.14
N ILE A 579 4.78 -34.46 12.30
CA ILE A 579 5.75 -34.59 11.21
C ILE A 579 7.15 -34.76 11.79
N ALA A 580 7.56 -33.89 12.71
CA ALA A 580 8.89 -33.95 13.32
C ALA A 580 9.17 -35.32 13.95
N LYS A 581 8.20 -35.89 14.67
CA LYS A 581 8.36 -37.21 15.30
C LYS A 581 8.60 -38.31 14.27
N LYS A 582 7.80 -38.33 13.20
CA LYS A 582 7.93 -39.32 12.12
C LYS A 582 9.30 -39.20 11.45
N THR A 583 9.67 -37.98 11.04
CA THR A 583 10.94 -37.71 10.35
C THR A 583 12.15 -38.09 11.20
N LEU A 584 12.19 -37.71 12.48
CA LEU A 584 13.31 -38.05 13.36
C LEU A 584 13.40 -39.55 13.65
N GLN A 585 12.27 -40.25 13.69
CA GLN A 585 12.27 -41.71 13.85
C GLN A 585 12.83 -42.40 12.61
N GLU A 586 12.44 -41.99 11.41
CA GLU A 586 12.96 -42.52 10.15
C GLU A 586 14.47 -42.26 10.00
N LEU A 587 14.95 -41.07 10.37
CA LEU A 587 16.39 -40.76 10.39
C LEU A 587 17.17 -41.65 11.36
N ARG A 588 16.61 -41.94 12.54
CA ARG A 588 17.25 -42.84 13.50
C ARG A 588 17.25 -44.29 13.03
N GLU A 589 16.17 -44.74 12.39
CA GLU A 589 16.09 -46.09 11.80
C GLU A 589 17.13 -46.27 10.66
N MET A 590 17.49 -45.19 9.96
CA MET A 590 18.63 -45.16 9.02
C MET A 590 20.00 -45.29 9.70
N GLY A 591 20.08 -45.07 11.02
CA GLY A 591 21.31 -45.13 11.80
C GLY A 591 21.98 -43.78 12.05
N VAL A 592 21.30 -42.68 11.74
CA VAL A 592 21.76 -41.31 12.05
C VAL A 592 21.44 -40.98 13.51
N TYR A 593 22.38 -40.32 14.19
CA TYR A 593 22.17 -39.87 15.58
C TYR A 593 21.37 -38.56 15.60
N ILE A 594 20.50 -38.41 16.60
CA ILE A 594 19.72 -37.17 16.76
C ILE A 594 20.08 -36.51 18.09
N SER A 595 20.47 -35.24 18.03
CA SER A 595 20.72 -34.41 19.21
C SER A 595 19.65 -33.34 19.36
N MET A 596 19.25 -33.06 20.60
CA MET A 596 18.44 -31.90 20.91
C MET A 596 19.34 -30.76 21.36
N ASP A 597 19.31 -29.67 20.60
CA ASP A 597 20.09 -28.47 20.82
C ASP A 597 19.32 -27.41 21.61
N ASP A 598 20.05 -26.46 22.21
CA ASP A 598 19.53 -25.36 23.05
C ASP A 598 18.61 -25.84 24.20
N PHE A 599 18.90 -27.00 24.80
CA PHE A 599 18.00 -27.58 25.80
C PHE A 599 17.90 -26.72 27.08
N GLY A 600 16.67 -26.38 27.46
CA GLY A 600 16.35 -25.64 28.69
C GLY A 600 15.86 -24.21 28.48
N THR A 601 16.01 -23.63 27.28
CA THR A 601 15.57 -22.26 26.95
C THR A 601 14.08 -22.16 26.55
N GLY A 602 13.39 -23.29 26.37
CA GLY A 602 12.02 -23.42 25.86
C GLY A 602 10.94 -23.84 26.86
N TYR A 603 9.77 -24.25 26.34
CA TYR A 603 8.57 -24.57 27.13
C TYR A 603 8.57 -26.04 27.60
N SER A 604 8.91 -26.26 28.88
CA SER A 604 8.63 -27.48 29.69
C SER A 604 8.80 -28.83 28.96
N SER A 605 10.06 -29.17 28.73
CA SER A 605 10.58 -30.18 27.79
C SER A 605 10.46 -31.66 28.22
N LEU A 606 9.91 -31.96 29.41
CA LEU A 606 9.89 -33.34 29.94
C LEU A 606 8.99 -34.30 29.14
N GLY A 607 7.83 -33.81 28.70
CA GLY A 607 6.89 -34.63 27.91
C GLY A 607 7.44 -35.01 26.53
N TYR A 608 8.40 -34.24 26.00
CA TYR A 608 8.96 -34.42 24.66
C TYR A 608 10.18 -35.33 24.65
N LEU A 609 11.03 -35.27 25.67
CA LEU A 609 12.14 -36.22 25.84
C LEU A 609 11.68 -37.68 25.78
N LYS A 610 10.48 -37.98 26.28
CA LYS A 610 9.89 -39.33 26.20
C LYS A 610 9.36 -39.69 24.80
N LYS A 611 8.97 -38.70 23.99
CA LYS A 611 8.23 -38.91 22.73
C LYS A 611 9.14 -38.98 21.51
N PHE A 612 10.32 -38.37 21.58
CA PHE A 612 11.24 -38.23 20.47
C PHE A 612 12.47 -39.13 20.65
N PRO A 613 13.07 -39.60 19.55
CA PRO A 613 14.11 -40.60 19.60
C PRO A 613 15.50 -39.95 19.69
N PHE A 614 15.73 -39.12 20.71
CA PHE A 614 17.01 -38.45 20.92
C PHE A 614 18.08 -39.42 21.45
N ASP A 615 19.33 -39.14 21.10
CA ASP A 615 20.50 -39.85 21.63
C ASP A 615 21.41 -38.92 22.47
N THR A 616 21.38 -37.61 22.17
CA THR A 616 22.20 -36.58 22.82
C THR A 616 21.35 -35.37 23.21
N LEU A 617 21.65 -34.76 24.36
CA LEU A 617 21.15 -33.45 24.79
C LEU A 617 22.31 -32.46 24.88
N LYS A 618 22.15 -31.28 24.29
CA LYS A 618 23.12 -30.19 24.37
C LYS A 618 22.57 -29.12 25.30
N ILE A 619 23.31 -28.81 26.36
CA ILE A 619 22.95 -27.77 27.33
C ILE A 619 23.35 -26.43 26.74
N ASP A 620 22.38 -25.54 26.58
CA ASP A 620 22.59 -24.20 26.02
C ASP A 620 23.66 -23.43 26.80
N GLN A 621 24.51 -22.73 26.06
CA GLN A 621 25.56 -21.86 26.60
C GLN A 621 25.02 -20.80 27.59
N SER A 622 23.75 -20.40 27.52
CA SER A 622 23.14 -19.42 28.42
C SER A 622 23.20 -19.88 29.88
N PHE A 623 23.04 -21.18 30.14
CA PHE A 623 23.14 -21.76 31.49
C PHE A 623 24.60 -21.92 31.94
N VAL A 624 25.54 -22.02 31.00
CA VAL A 624 26.97 -22.21 31.30
C VAL A 624 27.70 -20.89 31.48
N LYS A 625 27.29 -19.84 30.76
CA LYS A 625 27.96 -18.54 30.73
C LYS A 625 28.02 -17.86 32.10
N GLU A 626 26.94 -17.92 32.88
CA GLU A 626 26.83 -17.31 34.22
C GLU A 626 27.06 -18.30 35.36
N LEU A 627 27.53 -19.51 35.04
CA LEU A 627 27.65 -20.62 35.98
C LEU A 627 28.61 -20.31 37.13
N ASN A 628 28.06 -20.27 38.34
CA ASN A 628 28.80 -20.14 39.59
C ASN A 628 28.20 -21.06 40.68
N GLN A 629 28.92 -21.25 41.79
CA GLN A 629 28.53 -22.18 42.87
C GLN A 629 27.15 -21.89 43.50
N SER A 630 26.65 -20.66 43.40
CA SER A 630 25.36 -20.23 43.95
C SER A 630 24.27 -19.99 42.89
N SER A 631 24.56 -20.25 41.62
CA SER A 631 23.65 -19.95 40.51
C SER A 631 22.44 -20.90 40.49
N GLN A 632 21.28 -20.37 40.08
CA GLN A 632 20.12 -21.21 39.78
C GLN A 632 20.43 -22.15 38.60
N ASP A 633 21.30 -21.73 37.67
CA ASP A 633 21.72 -22.51 36.51
C ASP A 633 22.40 -23.83 36.89
N LEU A 634 23.18 -23.87 37.98
CA LEU A 634 23.78 -25.10 38.47
C LEU A 634 22.72 -26.16 38.87
N HIS A 635 21.60 -25.73 39.45
CA HIS A 635 20.48 -26.61 39.77
C HIS A 635 19.76 -27.10 38.51
N ILE A 636 19.59 -26.22 37.51
CA ILE A 636 18.98 -26.58 36.22
C ILE A 636 19.85 -27.63 35.53
N ILE A 637 21.16 -27.41 35.42
CA ILE A 637 22.10 -28.38 34.83
C ILE A 637 22.08 -29.71 35.59
N SER A 638 22.05 -29.69 36.92
CA SER A 638 21.94 -30.91 37.73
C SER A 638 20.66 -31.70 37.44
N ALA A 639 19.53 -31.00 37.25
CA ALA A 639 18.28 -31.63 36.84
C ALA A 639 18.38 -32.22 35.43
N ILE A 640 18.97 -31.51 34.47
CA ILE A 640 19.21 -32.01 33.10
C ILE A 640 20.07 -33.29 33.14
N MET A 641 21.16 -33.28 33.92
CA MET A 641 22.05 -34.44 34.10
C MET A 641 21.32 -35.63 34.75
N THR A 642 20.35 -35.38 35.61
CA THR A 642 19.55 -36.45 36.24
C THR A 642 18.56 -37.04 35.23
N LEU A 643 17.90 -36.19 34.44
CA LEU A 643 16.97 -36.61 33.40
C LEU A 643 17.67 -37.41 32.30
N SER A 644 18.82 -36.94 31.83
CA SER A 644 19.57 -37.63 30.78
C SER A 644 19.95 -39.05 31.17
N ARG A 645 20.40 -39.27 32.42
CA ARG A 645 20.68 -40.62 32.95
C ARG A 645 19.43 -41.50 32.94
N GLY A 646 18.26 -40.95 33.32
CA GLY A 646 16.99 -41.68 33.32
C GLY A 646 16.53 -42.12 31.93
N PHE A 647 16.84 -41.34 30.89
CA PHE A 647 16.52 -41.66 29.50
C PHE A 647 17.68 -42.30 28.72
N ASN A 648 18.81 -42.58 29.38
CA ASN A 648 20.05 -43.06 28.75
C ASN A 648 20.54 -42.17 27.60
N LEU A 649 20.39 -40.85 27.78
CA LEU A 649 20.83 -39.82 26.85
C LEU A 649 22.21 -39.33 27.23
N ARG A 650 22.99 -38.99 26.22
CA ARG A 650 24.26 -38.29 26.41
C ARG A 650 24.03 -36.81 26.64
N VAL A 651 24.99 -36.15 27.29
CA VAL A 651 24.91 -34.73 27.56
C VAL A 651 26.21 -34.03 27.18
N ILE A 652 26.09 -32.99 26.36
CA ILE A 652 27.18 -32.09 26.00
C ILE A 652 26.88 -30.72 26.61
N ALA A 653 27.81 -30.16 27.38
CA ALA A 653 27.69 -28.78 27.85
C ALA A 653 28.37 -27.82 26.87
N GLU A 654 27.63 -26.82 26.39
CA GLU A 654 28.13 -25.84 25.42
C GLU A 654 28.64 -24.56 26.09
N GLY A 655 29.44 -23.79 25.37
CA GLY A 655 29.90 -22.48 25.84
C GLY A 655 30.84 -22.53 27.05
N VAL A 656 31.60 -23.61 27.24
CA VAL A 656 32.61 -23.68 28.31
C VAL A 656 33.82 -22.80 27.94
N GLU A 657 34.00 -21.69 28.64
CA GLU A 657 35.03 -20.68 28.34
C GLU A 657 36.15 -20.62 29.39
N ASN A 658 35.89 -21.05 30.64
CA ASN A 658 36.86 -20.96 31.74
C ASN A 658 36.97 -22.23 32.59
N GLN A 659 38.04 -22.30 33.39
CA GLN A 659 38.36 -23.46 34.24
C GLN A 659 37.36 -23.68 35.39
N GLU A 660 36.71 -22.62 35.86
CA GLU A 660 35.71 -22.71 36.93
C GLU A 660 34.45 -23.42 36.43
N GLN A 661 33.93 -23.04 35.26
CA GLN A 661 32.83 -23.71 34.58
C GLN A 661 33.14 -25.19 34.35
N LEU A 662 34.34 -25.51 33.83
CA LEU A 662 34.80 -26.90 33.65
C LEU A 662 34.76 -27.69 34.97
N LYS A 663 35.23 -27.10 36.06
CA LYS A 663 35.24 -27.75 37.38
C LYS A 663 33.82 -28.04 37.87
N LEU A 664 32.92 -27.06 37.81
CA LEU A 664 31.54 -27.21 38.25
C LEU A 664 30.78 -28.25 37.42
N LEU A 665 30.92 -28.22 36.09
CA LEU A 665 30.30 -29.21 35.20
C LEU A 665 30.85 -30.63 35.45
N LYS A 666 32.15 -30.75 35.76
CA LYS A 666 32.77 -32.02 36.12
C LYS A 666 32.24 -32.57 37.45
N GLU A 667 31.99 -31.73 38.45
CA GLU A 667 31.35 -32.12 39.72
C GLU A 667 29.93 -32.67 39.50
N LEU A 668 29.22 -32.18 38.48
CA LEU A 668 27.91 -32.69 38.06
C LEU A 668 27.98 -33.97 37.19
N ASN A 669 29.19 -34.49 36.95
CA ASN A 669 29.47 -35.62 36.06
C ASN A 669 29.06 -35.37 34.59
N CYS A 670 29.12 -34.12 34.12
CA CYS A 670 29.04 -33.84 32.69
C CYS A 670 30.39 -34.19 32.04
N GLU A 671 30.39 -35.18 31.15
CA GLU A 671 31.64 -35.78 30.63
C GLU A 671 32.05 -35.22 29.26
N GLU A 672 31.14 -34.58 28.54
CA GLU A 672 31.35 -34.07 27.20
C GLU A 672 31.07 -32.59 27.17
N MET A 673 32.00 -31.84 26.58
CA MET A 673 31.97 -30.38 26.63
C MET A 673 32.44 -29.79 25.32
N GLN A 674 31.88 -28.63 24.98
CA GLN A 674 32.23 -27.81 23.85
C GLN A 674 32.38 -26.36 24.29
N GLY A 675 33.40 -25.66 23.80
CA GLY A 675 33.58 -24.26 24.13
C GLY A 675 34.99 -23.74 23.86
N TYR A 676 35.16 -22.42 24.04
CA TYR A 676 36.42 -21.73 23.73
C TYR A 676 37.56 -22.07 24.67
N LEU A 677 37.28 -22.68 25.84
CA LEU A 677 38.31 -23.24 26.70
C LEU A 677 39.15 -24.31 25.96
N PHE A 678 38.51 -25.09 25.10
CA PHE A 678 39.15 -26.19 24.36
C PHE A 678 39.63 -25.77 22.98
N SER A 679 38.73 -25.16 22.19
CA SER A 679 39.05 -24.65 20.86
C SER A 679 37.94 -23.73 20.36
N ARG A 680 38.34 -22.70 19.61
CA ARG A 680 37.42 -21.98 18.73
C ARG A 680 37.09 -22.87 17.50
N PRO A 681 36.01 -22.57 16.75
CA PRO A 681 35.71 -23.25 15.49
C PRO A 681 36.88 -23.15 14.49
N LEU A 682 37.37 -24.31 14.06
CA LEU A 682 38.59 -24.47 13.26
C LEU A 682 38.28 -24.67 11.77
N SER A 683 39.21 -24.30 10.89
CA SER A 683 39.16 -24.69 9.48
C SER A 683 39.36 -26.21 9.33
N SER A 684 38.98 -26.79 8.19
CA SER A 684 39.20 -28.22 7.94
C SER A 684 40.68 -28.63 8.01
N GLU A 685 41.59 -27.73 7.66
CA GLU A 685 43.04 -27.92 7.76
C GLU A 685 43.55 -27.87 9.20
N ASP A 686 42.98 -27.00 10.03
CA ASP A 686 43.37 -26.87 11.42
C ASP A 686 42.80 -27.99 12.29
N VAL A 687 41.62 -28.54 11.94
CA VAL A 687 41.11 -29.78 12.56
C VAL A 687 42.10 -30.92 12.38
N LEU A 688 42.68 -31.07 11.19
CA LEU A 688 43.68 -32.11 10.92
C LEU A 688 44.86 -32.00 11.89
N LYS A 689 45.39 -30.79 12.06
CA LYS A 689 46.48 -30.51 13.02
C LYS A 689 46.05 -30.78 14.46
N TYR A 690 44.83 -30.40 14.81
CA TYR A 690 44.26 -30.58 16.14
C TYR A 690 44.14 -32.07 16.50
N LEU A 691 43.53 -32.88 15.62
CA LEU A 691 43.36 -34.32 15.84
C LEU A 691 44.71 -35.06 15.92
N ILE A 692 45.68 -34.71 15.08
CA ILE A 692 47.04 -35.30 15.11
C ILE A 692 47.80 -34.89 16.38
N GLY A 693 47.70 -33.62 16.79
CA GLY A 693 48.34 -33.11 18.00
C GLY A 693 47.85 -33.81 19.27
N PHE A 694 46.54 -34.05 19.37
CA PHE A 694 45.93 -34.78 20.49
C PHE A 694 46.35 -36.26 20.54
N GLN A 695 46.51 -36.93 19.39
CA GLN A 695 47.04 -38.29 19.35
C GLN A 695 48.47 -38.40 19.92
N LYS A 696 49.32 -37.38 19.68
CA LYS A 696 50.70 -37.36 20.22
C LYS A 696 50.73 -37.14 21.73
N GLN A 697 49.87 -36.29 22.28
CA GLN A 697 49.75 -36.09 23.73
C GLN A 697 49.21 -37.34 24.44
N LYS A 698 48.28 -38.08 23.83
CA LYS A 698 47.81 -39.38 24.35
C LYS A 698 48.94 -40.41 24.46
N ASN A 699 49.81 -40.49 23.45
CA ASN A 699 50.97 -41.40 23.49
C ASN A 699 51.98 -41.00 24.57
N GLN A 700 52.19 -39.70 24.82
CA GLN A 700 53.03 -39.24 25.94
C GLN A 700 52.41 -39.49 27.32
N PHE A 701 51.09 -39.32 27.47
CA PHE A 701 50.38 -39.53 28.74
C PHE A 701 50.27 -41.02 29.14
N LEU A 702 50.15 -41.91 28.15
CA LEU A 702 50.19 -43.36 28.35
C LEU A 702 51.60 -43.89 28.63
N LEU A 703 52.65 -43.23 28.13
CA LEU A 703 54.04 -43.54 28.45
C LEU A 703 54.45 -43.03 29.85
N SER A 704 53.84 -41.95 30.36
CA SER A 704 54.12 -41.43 31.70
C SER A 704 53.31 -42.09 32.83
N THR A 705 52.33 -42.93 32.52
CA THR A 705 51.51 -43.67 33.50
C THR A 705 51.88 -45.15 33.62
N ASN A 706 52.89 -45.60 32.86
CA ASN A 706 53.48 -46.94 32.94
C ASN A 706 54.87 -46.98 33.59
N ASN A 707 55.20 -45.99 34.43
CA ASN A 707 56.38 -46.00 35.32
C ASN A 707 55.97 -45.76 36.76
#